data_AF-A0A4Y7IFV4-F1
#
_entry.id   AF-A0A4Y7IFV4-F1
#
_cell.length_a   1.000
_cell.length_b   1.000
_cell.length_c   1.000
_cell.angle_alpha   90.00
_cell.angle_beta   90.00
_cell.angle_gamma   90.00
#
_symmetry.space_group_name_H-M   'P 1'
#
loop_
_entity.id
_entity.type
_entity.pdbx_description
1 polymer ?
#
loop_
_entity_poly.entity_id
_entity_poly.type
_entity_poly.pdbx_seq_one_letter_code
_entity_poly.pdbx_strand_id
1 'polypeptide(L)'
;MESVSCKWLLLSFLFISWAHSALCVVDGVKGGKVRGVNFGGWLVVEGWMKPSLFDGIANRDMLDGAKVRLKSLRLNKYVSAKDGGGAGVFVDHDTGDSWETFRLWRISQSEYQFRAVKGQFLSCSGQGASVTATSNSPSVNETFTIQRAGFGRVILKHSSGKYLQASSKNELKADYVGTPGFNDRNAAIFNMTFVSDVYMQGEYQLSNGHGQNATKVLTEHRNSYITREDFQFLSNHDINTVRIPVGWWITKDPNPPAPYVGGSLAALDNAFKWANEFDIKCLVDLHAAPGSQNGRDDSSSRDDSINWPTPDNIQKSLDVIEFLASKYGSDPAFLGISLLSEPQSPDIPFNTLQKYYNDGYVIVRKHSATAYVIMCQLKGDNGADPDPAMLYNANTGNGKSNVVVDLHYYHTGPSFANMSLQENINYLYGARKTQLNSLNAADGPLVFIGEWVNDFGRGKWSQKEFQKYGSAQLHVYGSASFGWAYWSFKNDANNHWSLMWTINNNYLQLTAGRMAIVWKIIIPVFILVATIMCVLGYICRFKRNKNRNRGAFKRLQGVLGDLLKSKATYNDTPDNSFDDGKTEGETQELQIFSYACLSRATNNFCLKNKLGEGGFGPVYKGKLQNEKEIAVKGLSKHSGQGIEEFKNEVVLISKLQHRNLVRLLGCCIRGEEYMLIYEYMPKGSLDAFLFGLFLFYFAIKPASYIIKIPFKFVPSFIHMLLSYYESISTTANSRMFILATDPSKKAQLDWDKRFNIIGGIARGLLYLHRDSRLRVIHRDLKVSNILLDENMTPKISDFGMARVFGGDQIIAETNRVAGTFGYMSPEYVMGGTFSEKSDVFSFGVLILEIISSKRNNSFYNPEQPSNLLLHTWKLWNEGKGSEVVDEALGDLYSPLEVEKCVHIGLLCVQNRAIDRPTMAEVDLMLISETDRPSPKEPPYTFPASSVRSGSDPICCSSNDITFTALEGR
;
A
#
# COMPACT_ATOMS: atom_id res chain seq x y z
N MET A 1 3.06 15.81 -49.19
CA MET A 1 3.26 15.16 -47.86
C MET A 1 2.81 16.04 -46.69
N GLU A 2 2.21 17.22 -46.92
CA GLU A 2 1.90 18.16 -45.84
C GLU A 2 0.44 18.13 -45.34
N SER A 3 -0.51 17.56 -46.09
CA SER A 3 -1.93 17.52 -45.67
C SER A 3 -2.32 16.35 -44.75
N VAL A 4 -1.44 15.35 -44.62
CA VAL A 4 -1.69 14.16 -43.79
C VAL A 4 -1.21 14.40 -42.35
N SER A 5 -0.14 15.17 -42.14
CA SER A 5 0.42 15.44 -40.81
C SER A 5 -0.54 16.25 -39.91
N CYS A 6 -1.22 17.26 -40.46
CA CYS A 6 -2.18 18.07 -39.68
C CYS A 6 -3.43 17.29 -39.22
N LYS A 7 -3.89 16.30 -39.98
CA LYS A 7 -5.07 15.49 -39.61
C LYS A 7 -4.77 14.50 -38.49
N TRP A 8 -3.56 13.94 -38.45
CA TRP A 8 -3.12 13.08 -37.35
C TRP A 8 -2.81 13.86 -36.08
N LEU A 9 -2.30 15.09 -36.19
CA LEU A 9 -2.14 16.01 -35.07
C LEU A 9 -3.50 16.40 -34.46
N LEU A 10 -4.49 16.79 -35.28
CA LEU A 10 -5.85 17.08 -34.82
C LEU A 10 -6.55 15.87 -34.18
N LEU A 11 -6.39 14.67 -34.75
CA LEU A 11 -6.90 13.42 -34.16
C LEU A 11 -6.21 13.07 -32.84
N SER A 12 -4.90 13.34 -32.70
CA SER A 12 -4.18 13.13 -31.44
C SER A 12 -4.56 14.16 -30.37
N PHE A 13 -4.82 15.42 -30.73
CA PHE A 13 -5.37 16.42 -29.81
C PHE A 13 -6.81 16.10 -29.41
N LEU A 14 -7.63 15.57 -30.32
CA LEU A 14 -8.97 15.07 -30.01
C LEU A 14 -8.93 13.81 -29.13
N PHE A 15 -7.99 12.87 -29.35
CA PHE A 15 -7.81 11.70 -28.46
C PHE A 15 -7.26 12.06 -27.08
N ILE A 16 -6.36 13.05 -26.99
CA ILE A 16 -5.84 13.55 -25.72
C ILE A 16 -6.92 14.36 -24.98
N SER A 17 -7.72 15.14 -25.70
CA SER A 17 -8.91 15.84 -25.18
C SER A 17 -10.00 14.85 -24.74
N TRP A 18 -10.18 13.75 -25.45
CA TRP A 18 -11.17 12.72 -25.14
C TRP A 18 -10.72 11.81 -23.97
N ALA A 19 -9.40 11.59 -23.85
CA ALA A 19 -8.79 10.91 -22.70
C ALA A 19 -8.74 11.82 -21.45
N HIS A 20 -8.62 13.14 -21.60
CA HIS A 20 -8.83 14.10 -20.51
C HIS A 20 -10.30 14.19 -20.09
N SER A 21 -11.25 14.11 -21.03
CA SER A 21 -12.69 14.13 -20.70
C SER A 21 -13.22 12.84 -20.06
N ALA A 22 -12.44 11.74 -20.10
CA ALA A 22 -12.85 10.45 -19.54
C ALA A 22 -12.42 10.22 -18.08
N LEU A 23 -11.62 11.12 -17.49
CA LEU A 23 -11.28 11.13 -16.07
C LEU A 23 -11.90 12.39 -15.48
N CYS A 24 -12.93 12.27 -14.62
CA CYS A 24 -13.38 13.40 -13.81
C CYS A 24 -12.20 13.84 -12.93
N VAL A 25 -11.57 14.95 -13.28
CA VAL A 25 -10.51 15.60 -12.51
C VAL A 25 -11.16 16.73 -11.73
N VAL A 26 -10.89 16.78 -10.43
CA VAL A 26 -11.24 17.93 -9.59
C VAL A 26 -10.09 18.92 -9.70
N ASP A 27 -10.38 20.10 -10.23
CA ASP A 27 -9.38 21.13 -10.42
C ASP A 27 -8.79 21.56 -9.07
N GLY A 28 -7.48 21.70 -9.02
CA GLY A 28 -6.75 22.04 -7.80
C GLY A 28 -6.45 20.85 -6.87
N VAL A 29 -6.89 19.62 -7.18
CA VAL A 29 -6.59 18.40 -6.41
C VAL A 29 -5.56 17.52 -7.14
N LYS A 30 -4.46 17.19 -6.46
CA LYS A 30 -3.44 16.29 -7.01
C LYS A 30 -3.93 14.85 -7.05
N GLY A 31 -3.84 14.23 -8.24
CA GLY A 31 -4.22 12.83 -8.43
C GLY A 31 -5.67 12.60 -8.84
N GLY A 32 -6.40 13.65 -9.24
CA GLY A 32 -7.73 13.54 -9.85
C GLY A 32 -8.83 13.95 -8.89
N LYS A 33 -9.38 13.00 -8.13
CA LYS A 33 -10.53 13.21 -7.24
C LYS A 33 -10.11 13.47 -5.80
N VAL A 34 -11.04 14.01 -5.01
CA VAL A 34 -10.91 14.15 -3.56
C VAL A 34 -10.77 12.76 -2.92
N ARG A 35 -9.65 12.56 -2.22
CA ARG A 35 -9.39 11.45 -1.32
C ARG A 35 -9.14 12.06 0.04
N GLY A 36 -10.22 12.20 0.79
CA GLY A 36 -10.27 13.06 1.95
C GLY A 36 -10.44 12.34 3.28
N VAL A 37 -10.29 13.10 4.35
CA VAL A 37 -10.63 12.71 5.72
C VAL A 37 -11.23 13.89 6.46
N ASN A 38 -12.15 13.63 7.39
CA ASN A 38 -12.75 14.63 8.25
C ASN A 38 -11.94 14.78 9.54
N PHE A 39 -11.79 16.02 10.03
CA PHE A 39 -11.26 16.33 11.36
C PHE A 39 -12.39 16.51 12.38
N GLY A 40 -13.26 15.51 12.46
CA GLY A 40 -14.32 15.44 13.47
C GLY A 40 -13.74 15.40 14.88
N GLY A 41 -14.42 16.05 15.83
CA GLY A 41 -13.98 16.14 17.22
C GLY A 41 -12.86 17.14 17.49
N TRP A 42 -12.43 17.96 16.51
CA TRP A 42 -11.34 18.93 16.68
C TRP A 42 -11.81 20.37 16.97
N LEU A 43 -12.31 21.07 15.96
CA LEU A 43 -12.81 22.47 16.11
C LEU A 43 -14.29 22.53 16.47
N VAL A 44 -15.00 21.41 16.29
CA VAL A 44 -16.33 21.14 16.80
C VAL A 44 -16.25 19.80 17.53
N VAL A 45 -16.53 19.81 18.84
CA VAL A 45 -16.36 18.64 19.71
C VAL A 45 -17.67 17.88 19.93
N GLU A 46 -17.58 16.55 19.90
CA GLU A 46 -18.66 15.61 20.21
C GLU A 46 -18.22 14.65 21.32
N GLY A 47 -19.06 14.43 22.33
CA GLY A 47 -18.66 13.72 23.56
C GLY A 47 -18.55 12.21 23.45
N TRP A 48 -19.05 11.61 22.37
CA TRP A 48 -18.83 10.20 22.09
C TRP A 48 -17.42 9.94 21.55
N MET A 49 -16.75 10.94 20.96
CA MET A 49 -15.38 10.83 20.47
C MET A 49 -14.38 10.86 21.63
N LYS A 50 -13.27 10.14 21.49
CA LYS A 50 -12.22 10.05 22.51
C LYS A 50 -10.90 10.66 22.05
N PRO A 51 -10.10 11.23 22.99
CA PRO A 51 -10.32 11.28 24.44
C PRO A 51 -11.50 12.18 24.85
N SER A 52 -12.24 11.80 25.90
CA SER A 52 -13.44 12.54 26.31
C SER A 52 -13.04 13.79 27.08
N LEU A 53 -13.53 14.94 26.62
CA LEU A 53 -13.36 16.21 27.33
C LEU A 53 -14.43 16.43 28.42
N PHE A 54 -15.37 15.50 28.60
CA PHE A 54 -16.51 15.64 29.50
C PHE A 54 -16.33 14.96 30.87
N ASP A 55 -15.31 14.10 31.02
CA ASP A 55 -15.16 13.22 32.18
C ASP A 55 -14.88 13.98 33.51
N GLY A 56 -14.45 15.25 33.43
CA GLY A 56 -14.20 16.13 34.58
C GLY A 56 -15.33 17.08 34.97
N ILE A 57 -16.48 17.04 34.29
CA ILE A 57 -17.57 17.98 34.53
C ILE A 57 -18.44 17.52 35.72
N ALA A 58 -18.56 18.37 36.74
CA ALA A 58 -19.48 18.12 37.85
C ALA A 58 -20.95 18.10 37.38
N ASN A 59 -21.74 17.15 37.90
CA ASN A 59 -23.13 16.90 37.48
C ASN A 59 -23.28 16.74 35.96
N ARG A 60 -22.39 15.94 35.34
CA ARG A 60 -22.39 15.66 33.89
C ARG A 60 -23.72 15.10 33.38
N ASP A 61 -24.48 14.40 34.22
CA ASP A 61 -25.82 13.91 33.91
C ASP A 61 -26.86 15.03 33.75
N MET A 62 -26.57 16.24 34.22
CA MET A 62 -27.44 17.41 34.21
C MET A 62 -26.96 18.54 33.30
N LEU A 63 -26.25 18.23 32.21
CA LEU A 63 -25.85 19.23 31.21
C LEU A 63 -27.06 19.81 30.45
N ASP A 64 -26.87 20.94 29.75
CA ASP A 64 -27.94 21.55 28.94
C ASP A 64 -28.54 20.51 27.99
N GLY A 65 -29.87 20.46 27.96
CA GLY A 65 -30.64 19.48 27.18
C GLY A 65 -31.01 18.21 27.94
N ALA A 66 -30.44 17.96 29.13
CA ALA A 66 -30.82 16.81 29.94
C ALA A 66 -32.34 16.82 30.21
N LYS A 67 -33.01 15.73 29.81
CA LYS A 67 -34.45 15.56 29.96
C LYS A 67 -34.76 14.87 31.28
N VAL A 68 -35.47 15.56 32.15
CA VAL A 68 -35.81 15.09 33.49
C VAL A 68 -37.32 15.09 33.73
N ARG A 69 -37.74 14.21 34.63
CA ARG A 69 -39.09 14.16 35.19
C ARG A 69 -38.99 14.23 36.71
N LEU A 70 -39.91 14.93 37.33
CA LEU A 70 -39.97 15.10 38.79
C LEU A 70 -41.23 14.42 39.32
N LYS A 71 -41.09 13.51 40.27
CA LYS A 71 -42.22 12.84 40.93
C LYS A 71 -42.25 13.20 42.41
N SER A 72 -43.34 13.77 42.91
CA SER A 72 -43.51 14.00 44.35
C SER A 72 -43.57 12.67 45.07
N LEU A 73 -42.74 12.47 46.09
CA LEU A 73 -42.76 11.25 46.90
C LEU A 73 -43.97 11.22 47.85
N ARG A 74 -44.42 12.39 48.32
CA ARG A 74 -45.60 12.50 49.19
C ARG A 74 -46.89 12.17 48.45
N LEU A 75 -47.08 12.71 47.26
CA LEU A 75 -48.32 12.51 46.48
C LEU A 75 -48.24 11.31 45.54
N ASN A 76 -47.04 10.80 45.27
CA ASN A 76 -46.77 9.78 44.24
C ASN A 76 -47.28 10.19 42.84
N LYS A 77 -47.20 11.50 42.52
CA LYS A 77 -47.61 12.09 41.23
C LYS A 77 -46.47 12.88 40.59
N TYR A 78 -46.45 12.95 39.27
CA TYR A 78 -45.48 13.72 38.50
C TYR A 78 -45.82 15.21 38.47
N VAL A 79 -44.77 16.03 38.43
CA VAL A 79 -44.87 17.46 38.12
C VAL A 79 -45.15 17.60 36.63
N SER A 80 -46.19 18.32 36.25
CA SER A 80 -46.64 18.50 34.88
C SER A 80 -46.83 19.98 34.55
N ALA A 81 -46.32 20.42 33.40
CA ALA A 81 -46.70 21.70 32.82
C ALA A 81 -47.90 21.44 31.90
N LYS A 82 -49.10 21.86 32.32
CA LYS A 82 -50.34 21.58 31.58
C LYS A 82 -50.20 21.98 30.10
N ASP A 83 -50.68 21.13 29.20
CA ASP A 83 -50.57 21.27 27.74
C ASP A 83 -49.13 21.39 27.21
N GLY A 84 -48.12 20.99 28.01
CA GLY A 84 -46.70 21.06 27.69
C GLY A 84 -46.07 22.45 27.83
N GLY A 85 -46.81 23.44 28.33
CA GLY A 85 -46.40 24.84 28.49
C GLY A 85 -47.51 25.85 28.17
N GLY A 86 -47.37 27.07 28.67
CA GLY A 86 -48.35 28.17 28.54
C GLY A 86 -49.38 28.26 29.67
N ALA A 87 -49.25 27.46 30.73
CA ALA A 87 -50.23 27.37 31.82
C ALA A 87 -49.57 27.15 33.21
N GLY A 88 -50.38 26.87 34.23
CA GLY A 88 -49.92 26.50 35.58
C GLY A 88 -49.25 25.13 35.64
N VAL A 89 -48.44 24.91 36.68
CA VAL A 89 -47.69 23.66 36.90
C VAL A 89 -48.26 22.93 38.11
N PHE A 90 -48.61 21.66 37.92
CA PHE A 90 -49.32 20.84 38.90
C PHE A 90 -48.55 19.55 39.20
N VAL A 91 -48.98 18.85 40.25
CA VAL A 91 -48.41 17.61 40.77
C VAL A 91 -49.52 16.56 40.88
N ASP A 92 -50.11 16.22 39.75
CA ASP A 92 -51.37 15.48 39.66
C ASP A 92 -51.36 14.30 38.67
N HIS A 93 -50.32 14.16 37.85
CA HIS A 93 -50.24 13.13 36.82
C HIS A 93 -49.67 11.79 37.33
N ASP A 94 -50.26 10.68 36.89
CA ASP A 94 -49.88 9.31 37.28
C ASP A 94 -48.72 8.74 36.48
N THR A 95 -48.69 9.03 35.18
CA THR A 95 -47.64 8.60 34.26
C THR A 95 -46.77 9.77 33.86
N GLY A 96 -45.52 9.49 33.50
CA GLY A 96 -44.59 10.48 32.98
C GLY A 96 -44.27 10.14 31.55
N ASP A 97 -44.99 10.74 30.60
CA ASP A 97 -44.88 10.39 29.17
C ASP A 97 -44.64 11.63 28.30
N SER A 98 -45.21 12.79 28.63
CA SER A 98 -45.13 13.99 27.78
C SER A 98 -44.95 15.26 28.62
N TRP A 99 -46.03 15.80 29.19
CA TRP A 99 -46.06 17.11 29.85
C TRP A 99 -45.26 17.19 31.17
N GLU A 100 -44.82 16.03 31.64
CA GLU A 100 -44.00 15.85 32.84
C GLU A 100 -42.49 15.97 32.55
N THR A 101 -42.12 16.08 31.27
CA THR A 101 -40.73 16.12 30.82
C THR A 101 -40.25 17.56 30.66
N PHE A 102 -39.16 17.87 31.34
CA PHE A 102 -38.50 19.17 31.28
C PHE A 102 -37.06 19.01 30.80
N ARG A 103 -36.61 19.95 29.96
CA ARG A 103 -35.19 20.09 29.58
C ARG A 103 -34.50 21.00 30.59
N LEU A 104 -33.33 20.58 31.06
CA LEU A 104 -32.50 21.42 31.91
C LEU A 104 -31.68 22.40 31.07
N TRP A 105 -31.67 23.66 31.49
CA TRP A 105 -30.71 24.68 31.05
C TRP A 105 -29.81 24.99 32.23
N ARG A 106 -28.51 24.73 32.10
CA ARG A 106 -27.54 24.84 33.20
C ARG A 106 -27.04 26.27 33.30
N ILE A 107 -27.09 26.84 34.51
CA ILE A 107 -26.54 28.18 34.81
C ILE A 107 -25.23 28.06 35.60
N SER A 108 -25.19 27.14 36.56
CA SER A 108 -24.00 26.85 37.35
C SER A 108 -23.95 25.36 37.72
N GLN A 109 -23.09 24.96 38.66
CA GLN A 109 -23.05 23.56 39.12
C GLN A 109 -24.34 23.13 39.83
N SER A 110 -25.04 24.06 40.48
CA SER A 110 -26.23 23.79 41.29
C SER A 110 -27.49 24.51 40.81
N GLU A 111 -27.37 25.50 39.91
CA GLU A 111 -28.52 26.29 39.43
C GLU A 111 -28.89 25.93 38.00
N TYR A 112 -30.19 25.74 37.80
CA TYR A 112 -30.79 25.27 36.57
C TYR A 112 -32.11 25.97 36.31
N GLN A 113 -32.49 25.99 35.03
CA GLN A 113 -33.79 26.41 34.56
C GLN A 113 -34.47 25.21 33.90
N PHE A 114 -35.76 25.05 34.13
CA PHE A 114 -36.54 23.94 33.58
C PHE A 114 -37.37 24.45 32.41
N ARG A 115 -37.09 23.94 31.21
CA ARG A 115 -37.81 24.29 29.99
C ARG A 115 -38.81 23.20 29.64
N ALA A 116 -40.09 23.57 29.57
CA ALA A 116 -41.18 22.68 29.21
C ALA A 116 -41.14 22.32 27.71
N VAL A 117 -41.96 21.34 27.30
CA VAL A 117 -41.97 20.81 25.93
C VAL A 117 -42.26 21.88 24.87
N LYS A 118 -43.17 22.82 25.15
CA LYS A 118 -43.49 23.95 24.26
C LYS A 118 -42.50 25.12 24.34
N GLY A 119 -41.41 24.97 25.10
CA GLY A 119 -40.30 25.90 25.15
C GLY A 119 -40.38 26.97 26.24
N GLN A 120 -41.50 27.09 26.96
CA GLN A 120 -41.60 27.99 28.11
C GLN A 120 -40.85 27.46 29.33
N PHE A 121 -40.37 28.37 30.18
CA PHE A 121 -39.66 28.06 31.40
C PHE A 121 -40.60 27.96 32.59
N LEU A 122 -40.28 27.05 33.52
CA LEU A 122 -40.86 27.07 34.85
C LEU A 122 -40.49 28.39 35.53
N SER A 123 -41.48 29.11 36.01
CA SER A 123 -41.37 30.46 36.56
C SER A 123 -42.11 30.55 37.89
N CYS A 124 -41.48 31.22 38.86
CA CYS A 124 -42.08 31.50 40.15
C CYS A 124 -41.85 32.96 40.53
N SER A 125 -42.92 33.70 40.87
CA SER A 125 -42.81 35.11 41.27
C SER A 125 -42.29 35.31 42.71
N GLY A 126 -41.86 34.24 43.39
CA GLY A 126 -41.25 34.30 44.71
C GLY A 126 -42.10 33.66 45.81
N GLN A 127 -41.98 34.19 47.03
CA GLN A 127 -42.55 33.56 48.23
C GLN A 127 -44.08 33.43 48.15
N GLY A 128 -44.60 32.22 48.37
CA GLY A 128 -46.04 31.97 48.40
C GLY A 128 -46.65 31.62 47.04
N ALA A 129 -45.92 31.87 45.94
CA ALA A 129 -46.43 31.76 44.58
C ALA A 129 -46.47 30.30 44.08
N SER A 130 -47.47 30.02 43.23
CA SER A 130 -47.52 28.80 42.44
C SER A 130 -46.57 28.92 41.25
N VAL A 131 -45.93 27.81 40.89
CA VAL A 131 -45.06 27.72 39.70
C VAL A 131 -45.93 27.66 38.45
N THR A 132 -45.52 28.37 37.41
CA THR A 132 -46.17 28.35 36.09
C THR A 132 -45.15 28.06 35.00
N ALA A 133 -45.58 27.67 33.80
CA ALA A 133 -44.72 27.43 32.64
C ALA A 133 -45.08 28.42 31.52
N THR A 134 -45.05 29.72 31.81
CA THR A 134 -45.55 30.77 30.89
C THR A 134 -44.46 31.66 30.29
N SER A 135 -43.25 31.67 30.88
CA SER A 135 -42.18 32.55 30.44
C SER A 135 -41.47 32.04 29.19
N ASN A 136 -41.30 32.87 28.17
CA ASN A 136 -40.55 32.54 26.96
C ASN A 136 -39.05 32.82 27.08
N SER A 137 -38.61 33.44 28.18
CA SER A 137 -37.21 33.81 28.37
C SER A 137 -36.82 33.63 29.84
N PRO A 138 -35.67 33.01 30.11
CA PRO A 138 -35.26 32.75 31.48
C PRO A 138 -34.72 34.00 32.17
N SER A 139 -35.01 34.11 33.46
CA SER A 139 -34.47 35.12 34.37
C SER A 139 -34.22 34.53 35.76
N VAL A 140 -34.05 35.40 36.77
CA VAL A 140 -33.93 35.00 38.17
C VAL A 140 -35.18 34.25 38.66
N ASN A 141 -36.37 34.57 38.15
CA ASN A 141 -37.64 33.92 38.52
C ASN A 141 -37.79 32.49 37.96
N GLU A 142 -37.01 32.15 36.94
CA GLU A 142 -37.00 30.83 36.30
C GLU A 142 -35.85 29.96 36.79
N THR A 143 -35.03 30.48 37.72
CA THR A 143 -33.80 29.83 38.17
C THR A 143 -34.02 29.14 39.51
N PHE A 144 -33.64 27.86 39.56
CA PHE A 144 -33.80 27.00 40.71
C PHE A 144 -32.48 26.31 41.07
N THR A 145 -32.13 26.33 42.34
CA THR A 145 -31.06 25.49 42.88
C THR A 145 -31.59 24.07 43.06
N ILE A 146 -30.85 23.08 42.54
CA ILE A 146 -31.16 21.66 42.69
C ILE A 146 -30.19 21.06 43.72
N GLN A 147 -30.73 20.58 44.83
CA GLN A 147 -29.98 19.84 45.85
C GLN A 147 -30.27 18.35 45.70
N ARG A 148 -29.24 17.53 45.49
CA ARG A 148 -29.38 16.08 45.29
C ARG A 148 -29.01 15.28 46.55
N ALA A 149 -29.69 14.17 46.75
CA ALA A 149 -29.30 13.09 47.66
C ALA A 149 -29.33 11.74 46.93
N GLY A 150 -28.96 10.67 47.64
CA GLY A 150 -28.96 9.31 47.08
C GLY A 150 -30.31 8.86 46.53
N PHE A 151 -30.27 7.93 45.56
CA PHE A 151 -31.44 7.33 44.89
C PHE A 151 -32.30 8.32 44.10
N GLY A 152 -31.70 9.34 43.47
CA GLY A 152 -32.43 10.30 42.60
C GLY A 152 -33.26 11.34 43.34
N ARG A 153 -33.16 11.42 44.67
CA ARG A 153 -33.92 12.37 45.48
C ARG A 153 -33.38 13.80 45.31
N VAL A 154 -34.28 14.75 45.08
CA VAL A 154 -33.96 16.17 44.92
C VAL A 154 -34.86 17.06 45.75
N ILE A 155 -34.30 18.22 46.13
CA ILE A 155 -35.00 19.37 46.69
C ILE A 155 -34.74 20.55 45.76
N LEU A 156 -35.80 21.27 45.42
CA LEU A 156 -35.74 22.45 44.55
C LEU A 156 -35.89 23.71 45.40
N LYS A 157 -34.97 24.66 45.22
CA LYS A 157 -35.00 25.95 45.89
C LYS A 157 -35.05 27.06 44.85
N HIS A 158 -36.08 27.90 44.91
CA HIS A 158 -36.18 29.07 44.06
C HIS A 158 -35.15 30.13 44.47
N SER A 159 -34.72 30.96 43.52
CA SER A 159 -33.78 32.07 43.72
C SER A 159 -34.19 33.04 44.84
N SER A 160 -35.49 33.17 45.13
CA SER A 160 -36.01 33.94 46.29
C SER A 160 -35.67 33.32 47.66
N GLY A 161 -34.98 32.19 47.70
CA GLY A 161 -34.59 31.48 48.92
C GLY A 161 -35.61 30.49 49.46
N LYS A 162 -36.78 30.34 48.82
CA LYS A 162 -37.85 29.43 49.26
C LYS A 162 -37.78 28.09 48.56
N TYR A 163 -38.08 27.02 49.29
CA TYR A 163 -38.13 25.66 48.74
C TYR A 163 -39.49 25.39 48.11
N LEU A 164 -39.47 24.65 47.00
CA LEU A 164 -40.69 24.20 46.33
C LEU A 164 -41.31 23.01 47.06
N GLN A 165 -42.64 22.94 47.13
CA GLN A 165 -43.37 21.79 47.63
C GLN A 165 -44.62 21.50 46.80
N ALA A 166 -45.06 20.24 46.85
CA ALA A 166 -46.38 19.84 46.38
C ALA A 166 -47.44 20.19 47.45
N SER A 167 -48.34 21.12 47.13
CA SER A 167 -49.41 21.54 48.04
C SER A 167 -50.53 20.50 48.14
N SER A 168 -51.45 20.68 49.10
CA SER A 168 -52.64 19.83 49.25
C SER A 168 -53.65 19.96 48.09
N LYS A 169 -53.52 21.00 47.26
CA LYS A 169 -54.32 21.20 46.03
C LYS A 169 -53.59 20.75 44.77
N ASN A 170 -52.52 19.96 44.91
CA ASN A 170 -51.66 19.49 43.82
C ASN A 170 -50.95 20.61 43.04
N GLU A 171 -50.83 21.82 43.57
CA GLU A 171 -50.01 22.88 42.98
C GLU A 171 -48.54 22.72 43.40
N LEU A 172 -47.59 23.02 42.49
CA LEU A 172 -46.18 23.20 42.85
C LEU A 172 -45.95 24.64 43.33
N LYS A 173 -45.54 24.83 44.59
CA LYS A 173 -45.48 26.17 45.22
C LYS A 173 -44.16 26.45 45.93
N ALA A 174 -43.71 27.71 45.91
CA ALA A 174 -42.53 28.19 46.63
C ALA A 174 -42.88 28.74 48.03
N ASP A 175 -43.47 27.90 48.88
CA ASP A 175 -43.98 28.30 50.21
C ASP A 175 -43.63 27.32 51.34
N TYR A 176 -42.69 26.41 51.10
CA TYR A 176 -42.23 25.50 52.15
C TYR A 176 -41.60 26.28 53.31
N VAL A 177 -41.99 25.93 54.53
CA VAL A 177 -41.55 26.59 55.76
C VAL A 177 -40.39 25.81 56.38
N GLY A 178 -39.27 26.49 56.60
CA GLY A 178 -38.05 25.90 57.17
C GLY A 178 -37.13 25.28 56.11
N THR A 179 -36.22 24.41 56.55
CA THR A 179 -35.28 23.67 55.68
C THR A 179 -35.78 22.24 55.52
N PRO A 180 -36.11 21.79 54.30
CA PRO A 180 -36.58 20.44 54.07
C PRO A 180 -35.44 19.43 54.26
N GLY A 181 -35.70 18.35 55.00
CA GLY A 181 -34.82 17.18 55.07
C GLY A 181 -35.21 16.12 54.04
N PHE A 182 -34.31 15.17 53.74
CA PHE A 182 -34.51 14.09 52.77
C PHE A 182 -35.31 12.89 53.33
N ASN A 183 -36.56 13.10 53.75
CA ASN A 183 -37.51 12.04 54.15
C ASN A 183 -38.70 11.91 53.18
N ASP A 184 -39.06 10.70 52.76
CA ASP A 184 -40.04 10.46 51.68
C ASP A 184 -41.48 10.98 51.96
N ARG A 185 -41.80 11.34 53.21
CA ARG A 185 -43.08 11.97 53.59
C ARG A 185 -43.09 13.49 53.40
N ASN A 186 -41.94 14.11 53.12
CA ASN A 186 -41.80 15.54 52.97
C ASN A 186 -42.37 16.03 51.64
N ALA A 187 -43.22 17.06 51.69
CA ALA A 187 -43.86 17.67 50.53
C ALA A 187 -42.87 18.35 49.56
N ALA A 188 -41.67 18.69 50.03
CA ALA A 188 -40.63 19.36 49.25
C ALA A 188 -39.64 18.42 48.53
N ILE A 189 -39.83 17.09 48.64
CA ILE A 189 -38.94 16.13 48.00
C ILE A 189 -39.58 15.56 46.74
N PHE A 190 -38.75 15.52 45.70
CA PHE A 190 -39.08 14.91 44.43
C PHE A 190 -38.06 13.83 44.12
N ASN A 191 -38.52 12.77 43.45
CA ASN A 191 -37.64 11.86 42.75
C ASN A 191 -37.41 12.41 41.34
N MET A 192 -36.16 12.65 40.97
CA MET A 192 -35.76 13.10 39.65
C MET A 192 -35.26 11.91 38.84
N THR A 193 -35.91 11.66 37.70
CA THR A 193 -35.55 10.59 36.77
C THR A 193 -35.21 11.17 35.41
N PHE A 194 -34.14 10.66 34.79
CA PHE A 194 -33.76 11.03 33.42
C PHE A 194 -34.57 10.22 32.40
N VAL A 195 -34.97 10.85 31.30
CA VAL A 195 -35.80 10.21 30.25
C VAL A 195 -34.95 9.33 29.31
N SER A 196 -33.66 9.60 29.22
CA SER A 196 -32.69 8.87 28.40
C SER A 196 -31.39 8.73 29.17
N ASP A 197 -30.70 7.60 29.00
CA ASP A 197 -29.34 7.39 29.49
C ASP A 197 -28.28 8.05 28.59
N VAL A 198 -28.69 8.58 27.44
CA VAL A 198 -27.84 9.32 26.49
C VAL A 198 -27.98 10.82 26.75
N TYR A 199 -26.88 11.43 27.18
CA TYR A 199 -26.77 12.85 27.46
C TYR A 199 -26.24 13.59 26.23
N MET A 200 -26.77 14.79 25.94
CA MET A 200 -26.20 15.66 24.92
C MET A 200 -24.81 16.12 25.32
N GLN A 201 -23.85 15.95 24.41
CA GLN A 201 -22.44 16.26 24.65
C GLN A 201 -21.82 16.94 23.43
N GLY A 202 -22.36 18.08 23.01
CA GLY A 202 -21.72 18.98 22.04
C GLY A 202 -20.83 20.04 22.69
N GLU A 203 -20.21 20.89 21.87
CA GLU A 203 -19.32 21.96 22.34
C GLU A 203 -20.03 22.99 23.24
N TYR A 204 -21.35 23.20 23.08
CA TYR A 204 -22.15 24.02 23.99
C TYR A 204 -22.13 23.45 25.42
N GLN A 205 -22.47 22.17 25.58
CA GLN A 205 -22.51 21.50 26.89
C GLN A 205 -21.10 21.40 27.49
N LEU A 206 -20.08 21.16 26.66
CA LEU A 206 -18.69 21.12 27.10
C LEU A 206 -18.26 22.46 27.69
N SER A 207 -18.49 23.54 26.93
CA SER A 207 -18.02 24.87 27.31
C SER A 207 -18.80 25.41 28.52
N ASN A 208 -20.12 25.25 28.54
CA ASN A 208 -20.93 25.65 29.69
C ASN A 208 -20.64 24.79 30.92
N GLY A 209 -20.39 23.49 30.72
CA GLY A 209 -20.14 22.54 31.80
C GLY A 209 -18.83 22.76 32.54
N HIS A 210 -17.76 23.12 31.82
CA HIS A 210 -16.47 23.51 32.41
C HIS A 210 -16.44 24.95 32.91
N GLY A 211 -17.35 25.81 32.43
CA GLY A 211 -17.40 27.23 32.79
C GLY A 211 -16.07 27.93 32.49
N GLN A 212 -15.48 28.58 33.50
CA GLN A 212 -14.22 29.31 33.34
C GLN A 212 -13.05 28.43 32.88
N ASN A 213 -13.07 27.12 33.16
CA ASN A 213 -12.02 26.20 32.74
C ASN A 213 -12.12 25.79 31.27
N ALA A 214 -13.24 26.08 30.58
CA ALA A 214 -13.47 25.65 29.20
C ALA A 214 -12.38 26.16 28.25
N THR A 215 -11.92 27.40 28.44
CA THR A 215 -10.86 28.00 27.61
C THR A 215 -9.58 27.17 27.66
N LYS A 216 -9.16 26.74 28.86
CA LYS A 216 -7.96 25.91 29.04
C LYS A 216 -8.14 24.56 28.35
N VAL A 217 -9.23 23.86 28.64
CA VAL A 217 -9.51 22.51 28.12
C VAL A 217 -9.56 22.51 26.59
N LEU A 218 -10.29 23.45 25.98
CA LEU A 218 -10.41 23.52 24.52
C LEU A 218 -9.14 24.03 23.84
N THR A 219 -8.36 24.91 24.47
CA THR A 219 -7.05 25.33 23.93
C THR A 219 -6.06 24.18 23.92
N GLU A 220 -5.94 23.43 25.03
CA GLU A 220 -5.07 22.25 25.12
C GLU A 220 -5.46 21.19 24.10
N HIS A 221 -6.76 20.91 23.96
CA HIS A 221 -7.28 19.97 22.96
C HIS A 221 -6.96 20.41 21.52
N ARG A 222 -7.30 21.64 21.14
CA ARG A 222 -7.09 22.14 19.77
C ARG A 222 -5.61 22.15 19.38
N ASN A 223 -4.70 22.35 20.34
CA ASN A 223 -3.25 22.36 20.10
C ASN A 223 -2.60 20.96 20.02
N SER A 224 -3.28 19.91 20.49
CA SER A 224 -2.69 18.57 20.60
C SER A 224 -3.42 17.48 19.82
N TYR A 225 -4.71 17.69 19.50
CA TYR A 225 -5.53 16.68 18.84
C TYR A 225 -5.19 16.52 17.35
N ILE A 226 -5.10 17.64 16.61
CA ILE A 226 -4.60 17.69 15.23
C ILE A 226 -3.36 18.58 15.19
N THR A 227 -2.26 18.06 14.67
CA THR A 227 -0.97 18.73 14.59
C THR A 227 -0.41 18.73 13.17
N ARG A 228 0.75 19.36 12.99
CA ARG A 228 1.48 19.36 11.72
C ARG A 228 1.84 17.93 11.25
N GLU A 229 2.24 17.07 12.18
CA GLU A 229 2.64 15.69 11.91
C GLU A 229 1.48 14.86 11.34
N ASP A 230 0.25 15.20 11.69
CA ASP A 230 -0.94 14.56 11.12
C ASP A 230 -1.10 14.87 9.63
N PHE A 231 -0.84 16.10 9.20
CA PHE A 231 -0.84 16.44 7.77
C PHE A 231 0.29 15.71 7.02
N GLN A 232 1.46 15.57 7.65
CA GLN A 232 2.54 14.77 7.08
C GLN A 232 2.12 13.30 6.91
N PHE A 233 1.47 12.73 7.92
CA PHE A 233 0.92 11.37 7.86
C PHE A 233 -0.06 11.23 6.69
N LEU A 234 -1.00 12.17 6.54
CA LEU A 234 -1.99 12.14 5.45
C LEU A 234 -1.33 12.18 4.07
N SER A 235 -0.38 13.09 3.87
CA SER A 235 0.37 13.20 2.62
C SER A 235 1.11 11.89 2.29
N ASN A 236 1.74 11.26 3.28
CA ASN A 236 2.45 9.99 3.11
C ASN A 236 1.53 8.81 2.74
N HIS A 237 0.22 8.94 2.97
CA HIS A 237 -0.78 7.88 2.71
C HIS A 237 -1.73 8.21 1.55
N ASP A 238 -1.32 9.09 0.63
CA ASP A 238 -2.09 9.52 -0.55
C ASP A 238 -3.47 10.13 -0.21
N ILE A 239 -3.62 10.71 0.99
CA ILE A 239 -4.76 11.59 1.31
C ILE A 239 -4.39 13.00 0.84
N ASN A 240 -5.26 13.57 0.01
CA ASN A 240 -4.99 14.85 -0.67
C ASN A 240 -5.89 15.99 -0.18
N THR A 241 -6.86 15.71 0.69
CA THR A 241 -7.85 16.69 1.16
C THR A 241 -8.21 16.45 2.62
N VAL A 242 -8.43 17.51 3.38
CA VAL A 242 -9.03 17.49 4.72
C VAL A 242 -10.33 18.26 4.71
N ARG A 243 -11.39 17.68 5.28
CA ARG A 243 -12.67 18.36 5.56
C ARG A 243 -12.66 18.77 7.03
N ILE A 244 -12.82 20.06 7.30
CA ILE A 244 -12.65 20.64 8.63
C ILE A 244 -14.00 21.21 9.10
N PRO A 245 -14.71 20.49 9.97
CA PRO A 245 -15.90 20.99 10.65
C PRO A 245 -15.60 22.25 11.45
N VAL A 246 -16.41 23.30 11.28
CA VAL A 246 -16.33 24.54 12.06
C VAL A 246 -17.71 24.94 12.59
N GLY A 247 -17.71 25.56 13.76
CA GLY A 247 -18.89 26.18 14.35
C GLY A 247 -18.98 27.67 14.02
N TRP A 248 -20.22 28.18 13.93
CA TRP A 248 -20.51 29.58 13.57
C TRP A 248 -19.82 30.63 14.44
N TRP A 249 -19.52 30.28 15.70
CA TRP A 249 -18.85 31.17 16.66
C TRP A 249 -17.43 31.56 16.24
N ILE A 250 -16.81 30.82 15.30
CA ILE A 250 -15.47 31.11 14.75
C ILE A 250 -15.34 32.53 14.19
N THR A 251 -16.43 33.12 13.70
CA THR A 251 -16.48 34.50 13.17
C THR A 251 -16.26 35.58 14.23
N LYS A 252 -16.39 35.20 15.51
CA LYS A 252 -16.28 36.10 16.65
C LYS A 252 -14.98 35.88 17.43
N ASP A 253 -14.08 35.04 16.93
CA ASP A 253 -12.76 34.87 17.53
C ASP A 253 -11.97 36.20 17.59
N PRO A 254 -11.21 36.43 18.67
CA PRO A 254 -10.92 35.51 19.78
C PRO A 254 -11.98 35.49 20.90
N ASN A 255 -13.07 36.26 20.79
CA ASN A 255 -14.07 36.44 21.85
C ASN A 255 -15.48 36.01 21.38
N PRO A 256 -15.70 34.70 21.16
CA PRO A 256 -17.00 34.22 20.76
C PRO A 256 -18.07 34.43 21.84
N PRO A 257 -19.37 34.39 21.44
CA PRO A 257 -20.46 34.51 22.40
C PRO A 257 -20.48 33.33 23.36
N ALA A 258 -20.77 33.60 24.63
CA ALA A 258 -20.89 32.57 25.65
C ALA A 258 -21.96 31.52 25.27
N PRO A 259 -21.76 30.23 25.60
CA PRO A 259 -20.64 29.70 26.40
C PRO A 259 -19.39 29.34 25.58
N TYR A 260 -19.40 29.53 24.26
CA TYR A 260 -18.26 29.15 23.40
C TYR A 260 -16.98 29.90 23.77
N VAL A 261 -15.83 29.28 23.48
CA VAL A 261 -14.50 29.82 23.77
C VAL A 261 -13.66 29.92 22.50
N GLY A 262 -12.89 31.01 22.38
CA GLY A 262 -12.15 31.33 21.17
C GLY A 262 -10.92 30.47 20.93
N GLY A 263 -10.30 30.64 19.77
CA GLY A 263 -9.07 29.95 19.35
C GLY A 263 -9.28 28.93 18.22
N SER A 264 -10.51 28.71 17.78
CA SER A 264 -10.81 27.83 16.63
C SER A 264 -10.33 28.44 15.32
N LEU A 265 -10.38 29.76 15.16
CA LEU A 265 -9.87 30.46 13.98
C LEU A 265 -8.34 30.34 13.86
N ALA A 266 -7.62 30.50 14.98
CA ALA A 266 -6.17 30.35 15.00
C ALA A 266 -5.73 28.90 14.68
N ALA A 267 -6.48 27.91 15.17
CA ALA A 267 -6.25 26.51 14.84
C ALA A 267 -6.54 26.22 13.34
N LEU A 268 -7.62 26.79 12.78
CA LEU A 268 -7.92 26.71 11.36
C LEU A 268 -6.82 27.37 10.51
N ASP A 269 -6.33 28.56 10.89
CA ASP A 269 -5.20 29.22 10.23
C ASP A 269 -3.95 28.33 10.18
N ASN A 270 -3.70 27.55 11.24
CA ASN A 270 -2.60 26.58 11.25
C ASN A 270 -2.86 25.38 10.33
N ALA A 271 -4.08 24.88 10.25
CA ALA A 271 -4.43 23.83 9.28
C ALA A 271 -4.16 24.27 7.84
N PHE A 272 -4.50 25.50 7.45
CA PHE A 272 -4.17 26.02 6.11
C PHE A 272 -2.66 26.12 5.86
N LYS A 273 -1.86 26.51 6.87
CA LYS A 273 -0.40 26.51 6.75
C LYS A 273 0.16 25.11 6.52
N TRP A 274 -0.27 24.13 7.33
CA TRP A 274 0.18 22.75 7.19
C TRP A 274 -0.32 22.11 5.89
N ALA A 275 -1.55 22.44 5.47
CA ALA A 275 -2.11 22.00 4.20
C ALA A 275 -1.26 22.46 3.01
N ASN A 276 -0.88 23.73 2.98
CA ASN A 276 0.04 24.26 1.96
C ASN A 276 1.43 23.58 2.01
N GLU A 277 1.95 23.31 3.21
CA GLU A 277 3.25 22.66 3.39
C GLU A 277 3.28 21.23 2.83
N PHE A 278 2.19 20.48 2.99
CA PHE A 278 2.10 19.07 2.58
C PHE A 278 1.29 18.84 1.30
N ASP A 279 0.96 19.89 0.54
CA ASP A 279 0.20 19.81 -0.71
C ASP A 279 -1.17 19.11 -0.53
N ILE A 280 -1.81 19.40 0.61
CA ILE A 280 -3.16 18.96 0.98
C ILE A 280 -4.13 20.12 0.78
N LYS A 281 -5.35 19.79 0.34
CA LYS A 281 -6.45 20.75 0.18
C LYS A 281 -7.35 20.81 1.40
N CYS A 282 -7.94 21.96 1.68
CA CYS A 282 -8.89 22.19 2.76
C CYS A 282 -10.30 22.42 2.20
N LEU A 283 -11.25 21.63 2.68
CA LEU A 283 -12.69 21.88 2.59
C LEU A 283 -13.15 22.35 3.96
N VAL A 284 -13.61 23.60 4.07
CA VAL A 284 -14.16 24.12 5.32
C VAL A 284 -15.64 23.79 5.37
N ASP A 285 -16.12 23.23 6.48
CA ASP A 285 -17.50 22.76 6.60
C ASP A 285 -18.22 23.45 7.74
N LEU A 286 -19.26 24.24 7.42
CA LEU A 286 -20.13 24.82 8.45
C LEU A 286 -20.98 23.71 9.08
N HIS A 287 -20.42 23.12 10.12
CA HIS A 287 -20.94 21.90 10.75
C HIS A 287 -21.90 22.21 11.90
N ALA A 288 -21.69 23.33 12.59
CA ALA A 288 -22.59 23.81 13.63
C ALA A 288 -23.08 25.24 13.32
N ALA A 289 -24.34 25.36 12.90
CA ALA A 289 -24.98 26.63 12.60
C ALA A 289 -25.71 27.22 13.82
N PRO A 290 -25.92 28.55 13.87
CA PRO A 290 -26.67 29.18 14.95
C PRO A 290 -28.06 28.57 15.09
N GLY A 291 -28.46 28.23 16.31
CA GLY A 291 -29.75 27.61 16.59
C GLY A 291 -29.86 26.13 16.23
N SER A 292 -28.79 25.50 15.73
CA SER A 292 -28.72 24.10 15.28
C SER A 292 -29.66 23.76 14.12
N GLN A 293 -29.08 23.11 13.11
CA GLN A 293 -29.79 22.63 11.92
C GLN A 293 -30.32 21.20 12.04
N ASN A 294 -29.98 20.47 13.11
CA ASN A 294 -30.34 19.06 13.24
C ASN A 294 -30.67 18.60 14.69
N GLY A 295 -30.52 19.47 15.69
CA GLY A 295 -30.86 19.18 17.08
C GLY A 295 -29.88 18.25 17.80
N ARG A 296 -28.73 17.94 17.20
CA ARG A 296 -27.77 16.96 17.72
C ARG A 296 -26.51 17.63 18.30
N ASP A 297 -25.64 16.79 18.86
CA ASP A 297 -24.39 17.20 19.51
C ASP A 297 -23.37 17.77 18.51
N ASP A 298 -23.33 17.22 17.30
CA ASP A 298 -22.45 17.61 16.19
C ASP A 298 -22.70 19.06 15.71
N SER A 299 -23.96 19.50 15.73
CA SER A 299 -24.33 20.89 15.46
C SER A 299 -24.30 21.78 16.70
N SER A 300 -23.78 21.26 17.82
CA SER A 300 -23.72 21.94 19.10
C SER A 300 -25.10 22.45 19.58
N SER A 301 -26.17 21.68 19.34
CA SER A 301 -27.49 22.04 19.85
C SER A 301 -27.48 22.15 21.38
N ARG A 302 -28.11 23.18 21.91
CA ARG A 302 -28.19 23.41 23.36
C ARG A 302 -29.06 22.38 24.05
N ASP A 303 -30.21 22.06 23.45
CA ASP A 303 -31.26 21.32 24.14
C ASP A 303 -32.13 20.48 23.23
N ASP A 304 -31.59 20.07 22.08
CA ASP A 304 -32.23 19.33 20.97
C ASP A 304 -33.18 20.12 20.07
N SER A 305 -33.36 21.41 20.32
CA SER A 305 -34.17 22.25 19.45
C SER A 305 -33.46 22.57 18.11
N ILE A 306 -34.26 22.64 17.05
CA ILE A 306 -33.86 23.04 15.69
C ILE A 306 -34.44 24.43 15.43
N ASN A 307 -33.62 25.47 15.61
CA ASN A 307 -34.03 26.87 15.42
C ASN A 307 -33.25 27.55 14.28
N TRP A 308 -32.38 26.83 13.58
CA TRP A 308 -31.67 27.35 12.42
C TRP A 308 -32.56 27.99 11.34
N PRO A 309 -33.76 27.48 10.98
CA PRO A 309 -34.53 28.04 9.85
C PRO A 309 -35.17 29.42 10.13
N THR A 310 -34.81 30.08 11.23
CA THR A 310 -35.22 31.47 11.51
C THR A 310 -34.38 32.46 10.69
N PRO A 311 -34.95 33.60 10.25
CA PRO A 311 -34.24 34.57 9.41
C PRO A 311 -32.90 35.06 9.99
N ASP A 312 -32.84 35.29 11.32
CA ASP A 312 -31.64 35.75 12.01
C ASP A 312 -30.52 34.69 12.00
N ASN A 313 -30.86 33.43 12.27
CA ASN A 313 -29.88 32.34 12.26
C ASN A 313 -29.38 32.03 10.84
N ILE A 314 -30.26 32.08 9.84
CA ILE A 314 -29.89 31.94 8.42
C ILE A 314 -28.90 33.05 8.01
N GLN A 315 -29.19 34.31 8.36
CA GLN A 315 -28.30 35.42 8.03
C GLN A 315 -26.94 35.26 8.71
N LYS A 316 -26.91 34.91 10.00
CA LYS A 316 -25.66 34.63 10.72
C LYS A 316 -24.88 33.48 10.10
N SER A 317 -25.54 32.43 9.60
CA SER A 317 -24.87 31.37 8.84
C SER A 317 -24.25 31.90 7.55
N LEU A 318 -24.98 32.72 6.77
CA LEU A 318 -24.44 33.34 5.55
C LEU A 318 -23.23 34.26 5.85
N ASP A 319 -23.27 35.00 6.95
CA ASP A 319 -22.15 35.84 7.39
C ASP A 319 -20.90 34.99 7.70
N VAL A 320 -21.08 33.77 8.23
CA VAL A 320 -19.98 32.81 8.44
C VAL A 320 -19.40 32.35 7.11
N ILE A 321 -20.25 32.03 6.13
CA ILE A 321 -19.80 31.66 4.78
C ILE A 321 -19.02 32.81 4.13
N GLU A 322 -19.51 34.05 4.23
CA GLU A 322 -18.82 35.24 3.71
C GLU A 322 -17.47 35.46 4.39
N PHE A 323 -17.43 35.35 5.72
CA PHE A 323 -16.20 35.48 6.49
C PHE A 323 -15.14 34.45 6.08
N LEU A 324 -15.51 33.17 5.99
CA LEU A 324 -14.56 32.10 5.64
C LEU A 324 -14.12 32.19 4.17
N ALA A 325 -15.05 32.45 3.25
CA ALA A 325 -14.75 32.58 1.83
C ALA A 325 -13.88 33.81 1.55
N SER A 326 -14.13 34.95 2.21
CA SER A 326 -13.31 36.15 2.06
C SER A 326 -11.89 35.99 2.61
N LYS A 327 -11.72 35.27 3.73
CA LYS A 327 -10.43 35.05 4.36
C LYS A 327 -9.56 34.03 3.61
N TYR A 328 -10.13 32.90 3.18
CA TYR A 328 -9.38 31.80 2.58
C TYR A 328 -9.55 31.67 1.06
N GLY A 329 -10.45 32.45 0.44
CA GLY A 329 -10.83 32.31 -0.97
C GLY A 329 -9.67 32.38 -1.98
N SER A 330 -8.58 33.06 -1.61
CA SER A 330 -7.34 33.18 -2.40
C SER A 330 -6.21 32.26 -1.94
N ASP A 331 -6.40 31.49 -0.85
CA ASP A 331 -5.39 30.57 -0.35
C ASP A 331 -5.27 29.36 -1.28
N PRO A 332 -4.05 28.96 -1.71
CA PRO A 332 -3.88 27.81 -2.60
C PRO A 332 -4.37 26.48 -2.04
N ALA A 333 -4.42 26.31 -0.71
CA ALA A 333 -4.98 25.13 -0.08
C ALA A 333 -6.51 25.14 -0.03
N PHE A 334 -7.17 26.29 -0.23
CA PHE A 334 -8.63 26.37 -0.20
C PHE A 334 -9.26 25.71 -1.42
N LEU A 335 -9.94 24.58 -1.21
CA LEU A 335 -10.63 23.86 -2.28
C LEU A 335 -12.10 24.26 -2.37
N GLY A 336 -12.74 24.52 -1.23
CA GLY A 336 -14.17 24.78 -1.22
C GLY A 336 -14.74 24.88 0.19
N ILE A 337 -16.04 25.15 0.23
CA ILE A 337 -16.79 25.33 1.47
C ILE A 337 -18.11 24.58 1.41
N SER A 338 -18.38 23.78 2.44
CA SER A 338 -19.68 23.18 2.70
C SER A 338 -20.54 24.17 3.46
N LEU A 339 -21.68 24.52 2.85
CA LEU A 339 -22.53 25.61 3.32
C LEU A 339 -23.27 25.26 4.61
N LEU A 340 -23.61 23.99 4.80
CA LEU A 340 -24.30 23.49 5.99
C LEU A 340 -24.23 21.96 6.01
N SER A 341 -23.82 21.38 7.14
CA SER A 341 -23.80 19.92 7.32
C SER A 341 -25.13 19.38 7.88
N GLU A 342 -25.59 18.24 7.35
CA GLU A 342 -26.75 17.45 7.83
C GLU A 342 -28.03 18.21 8.24
N PRO A 343 -28.58 19.13 7.42
CA PRO A 343 -29.86 19.77 7.77
C PRO A 343 -31.00 18.74 7.89
N GLN A 344 -31.77 18.79 8.98
CA GLN A 344 -32.80 17.79 9.30
C GLN A 344 -34.20 18.17 8.77
N SER A 345 -34.79 17.28 7.98
CA SER A 345 -36.21 17.28 7.58
C SER A 345 -37.08 16.65 8.67
N PRO A 346 -38.36 17.04 8.83
CA PRO A 346 -39.06 18.15 8.14
C PRO A 346 -38.89 19.51 8.82
N ASP A 347 -38.20 19.58 9.95
CA ASP A 347 -38.02 20.81 10.74
C ASP A 347 -37.33 21.93 9.97
N ILE A 348 -36.46 21.57 9.01
CA ILE A 348 -35.94 22.49 8.00
C ILE A 348 -36.78 22.39 6.72
N PRO A 349 -37.55 23.43 6.37
CA PRO A 349 -38.30 23.44 5.13
C PRO A 349 -37.38 23.46 3.91
N PHE A 350 -37.71 22.66 2.90
CA PHE A 350 -36.93 22.55 1.65
C PHE A 350 -36.68 23.91 0.98
N ASN A 351 -37.72 24.74 0.83
CA ASN A 351 -37.60 26.06 0.18
C ASN A 351 -36.66 27.02 0.94
N THR A 352 -36.63 26.90 2.27
CA THR A 352 -35.73 27.69 3.12
C THR A 352 -34.28 27.27 2.88
N LEU A 353 -34.00 25.96 2.84
CA LEU A 353 -32.67 25.44 2.56
C LEU A 353 -32.21 25.76 1.13
N GLN A 354 -33.10 25.62 0.15
CA GLN A 354 -32.86 26.00 -1.24
C GLN A 354 -32.45 27.48 -1.35
N LYS A 355 -33.19 28.38 -0.71
CA LYS A 355 -32.83 29.81 -0.71
C LYS A 355 -31.45 30.04 -0.08
N TYR A 356 -31.18 29.43 1.07
CA TYR A 356 -29.88 29.53 1.76
C TYR A 356 -28.71 29.07 0.89
N TYR A 357 -28.83 27.92 0.21
CA TYR A 357 -27.78 27.43 -0.69
C TYR A 357 -27.57 28.32 -1.92
N ASN A 358 -28.63 28.92 -2.46
CA ASN A 358 -28.51 29.92 -3.53
C ASN A 358 -27.76 31.17 -3.07
N ASP A 359 -28.12 31.71 -1.91
CA ASP A 359 -27.48 32.90 -1.35
C ASP A 359 -26.01 32.63 -0.99
N GLY A 360 -25.74 31.49 -0.35
CA GLY A 360 -24.39 31.04 -0.04
C GLY A 360 -23.50 30.86 -1.27
N TYR A 361 -24.05 30.28 -2.37
CA TYR A 361 -23.32 30.19 -3.64
C TYR A 361 -22.90 31.56 -4.17
N VAL A 362 -23.82 32.54 -4.17
CA VAL A 362 -23.54 33.91 -4.61
C VAL A 362 -22.44 34.54 -3.74
N ILE A 363 -22.50 34.36 -2.42
CA ILE A 363 -21.49 34.84 -1.49
C ILE A 363 -20.11 34.25 -1.80
N VAL A 364 -20.00 32.93 -1.96
CA VAL A 364 -18.71 32.28 -2.27
C VAL A 364 -18.14 32.81 -3.57
N ARG A 365 -18.98 32.99 -4.60
CA ARG A 365 -18.55 33.52 -5.91
C ARG A 365 -18.06 34.98 -5.87
N LYS A 366 -18.43 35.78 -4.85
CA LYS A 366 -17.85 37.12 -4.65
C LYS A 366 -16.36 37.05 -4.26
N HIS A 367 -15.94 35.98 -3.58
CA HIS A 367 -14.60 35.87 -3.01
C HIS A 367 -13.72 34.83 -3.71
N SER A 368 -14.31 33.85 -4.38
CA SER A 368 -13.57 32.85 -5.15
C SER A 368 -14.37 32.34 -6.35
N ALA A 369 -13.78 32.51 -7.54
CA ALA A 369 -14.34 32.02 -8.79
C ALA A 369 -14.19 30.50 -8.95
N THR A 370 -13.22 29.90 -8.25
CA THR A 370 -12.82 28.50 -8.44
C THR A 370 -13.21 27.59 -7.29
N ALA A 371 -13.46 28.14 -6.09
CA ALA A 371 -13.85 27.34 -4.93
C ALA A 371 -15.12 26.51 -5.20
N TYR A 372 -15.08 25.24 -4.81
CA TYR A 372 -16.25 24.37 -4.83
C TYR A 372 -17.24 24.79 -3.74
N VAL A 373 -18.52 24.84 -4.09
CA VAL A 373 -19.63 25.10 -3.16
C VAL A 373 -20.32 23.78 -2.91
N ILE A 374 -20.17 23.27 -1.69
CA ILE A 374 -20.66 21.95 -1.29
C ILE A 374 -22.01 22.11 -0.59
N MET A 375 -22.99 21.33 -1.04
CA MET A 375 -24.38 21.36 -0.60
C MET A 375 -24.76 19.98 -0.06
N CYS A 376 -24.85 19.85 1.26
CA CYS A 376 -25.26 18.61 1.91
C CYS A 376 -26.74 18.33 1.65
N GLN A 377 -27.08 17.05 1.41
CA GLN A 377 -28.46 16.61 1.26
C GLN A 377 -29.26 16.83 2.56
N LEU A 378 -30.57 17.02 2.41
CA LEU A 378 -31.47 17.04 3.56
C LEU A 378 -31.51 15.63 4.18
N LYS A 379 -31.44 15.55 5.51
CA LYS A 379 -31.55 14.29 6.26
C LYS A 379 -33.00 14.00 6.59
N GLY A 380 -33.44 12.77 6.38
CA GLY A 380 -34.80 12.33 6.68
C GLY A 380 -34.91 11.63 8.03
N ASP A 381 -36.14 11.38 8.46
CA ASP A 381 -36.40 10.58 9.65
C ASP A 381 -36.02 9.11 9.41
N ASN A 382 -35.47 8.47 10.45
CA ASN A 382 -35.12 7.03 10.44
C ASN A 382 -34.24 6.59 9.26
N GLY A 383 -33.43 7.50 8.70
CA GLY A 383 -32.52 7.22 7.59
C GLY A 383 -33.18 7.19 6.20
N ALA A 384 -34.44 7.62 6.09
CA ALA A 384 -35.13 7.81 4.83
C ALA A 384 -34.86 9.22 4.27
N ASP A 385 -33.61 9.47 3.88
CA ASP A 385 -33.18 10.76 3.34
C ASP A 385 -33.96 11.10 2.05
N PRO A 386 -34.50 12.33 1.90
CA PRO A 386 -35.05 12.83 0.65
C PRO A 386 -34.09 12.66 -0.52
N ASP A 387 -34.63 12.54 -1.74
CA ASP A 387 -33.80 12.36 -2.93
C ASP A 387 -32.81 13.54 -3.11
N PRO A 388 -31.49 13.31 -3.04
CA PRO A 388 -30.48 14.36 -3.17
C PRO A 388 -30.56 15.10 -4.51
N ALA A 389 -31.09 14.47 -5.56
CA ALA A 389 -31.26 15.13 -6.86
C ALA A 389 -32.28 16.27 -6.80
N MET A 390 -33.27 16.22 -5.90
CA MET A 390 -34.28 17.27 -5.78
C MET A 390 -33.64 18.61 -5.40
N LEU A 391 -32.74 18.60 -4.41
CA LEU A 391 -32.11 19.81 -3.92
C LEU A 391 -31.13 20.38 -4.95
N TYR A 392 -30.41 19.52 -5.66
CA TYR A 392 -29.58 19.93 -6.80
C TYR A 392 -30.44 20.62 -7.88
N ASN A 393 -31.44 19.92 -8.42
CA ASN A 393 -32.29 20.43 -9.49
C ASN A 393 -33.01 21.74 -9.12
N ALA A 394 -33.38 21.89 -7.84
CA ALA A 394 -34.00 23.10 -7.33
C ALA A 394 -33.00 24.27 -7.15
N ASN A 395 -31.72 23.99 -6.89
CA ASN A 395 -30.69 25.01 -6.65
C ASN A 395 -29.85 25.37 -7.89
N THR A 396 -29.89 24.56 -8.95
CA THR A 396 -29.01 24.69 -10.10
C THR A 396 -29.79 24.69 -11.41
N GLY A 397 -30.70 25.65 -11.58
CA GLY A 397 -31.11 26.05 -12.93
C GLY A 397 -29.85 26.21 -13.79
N ASN A 398 -29.78 25.48 -14.91
CA ASN A 398 -28.62 25.33 -15.79
C ASN A 398 -27.67 26.55 -15.78
N GLY A 399 -26.42 26.37 -15.34
CA GLY A 399 -25.37 27.40 -15.49
C GLY A 399 -24.46 27.68 -14.28
N LYS A 400 -24.61 27.01 -13.13
CA LYS A 400 -23.70 27.17 -11.99
C LYS A 400 -22.50 26.23 -12.09
N SER A 401 -21.29 26.78 -12.12
CA SER A 401 -20.05 26.00 -12.06
C SER A 401 -19.65 25.65 -10.62
N ASN A 402 -18.88 24.56 -10.47
CA ASN A 402 -18.24 24.10 -9.24
C ASN A 402 -19.21 23.93 -8.06
N VAL A 403 -20.40 23.38 -8.32
CA VAL A 403 -21.37 22.96 -7.31
C VAL A 403 -21.22 21.47 -7.05
N VAL A 404 -21.23 21.08 -5.78
CA VAL A 404 -21.04 19.69 -5.35
C VAL A 404 -22.20 19.29 -4.43
N VAL A 405 -22.79 18.12 -4.67
CA VAL A 405 -23.76 17.49 -3.75
C VAL A 405 -23.02 16.55 -2.80
N ASP A 406 -23.24 16.75 -1.51
CA ASP A 406 -22.60 15.99 -0.43
C ASP A 406 -23.56 14.96 0.18
N LEU A 407 -23.10 13.71 0.21
CA LEU A 407 -23.82 12.53 0.65
C LEU A 407 -23.06 11.88 1.81
N HIS A 408 -23.74 11.61 2.92
CA HIS A 408 -23.17 10.93 4.08
C HIS A 408 -23.72 9.51 4.18
N TYR A 409 -22.84 8.50 4.12
CA TYR A 409 -23.21 7.08 4.09
C TYR A 409 -22.67 6.32 5.30
N TYR A 410 -23.57 6.02 6.23
CA TYR A 410 -23.32 5.18 7.39
C TYR A 410 -24.08 3.85 7.28
N HIS A 411 -23.42 2.73 7.58
CA HIS A 411 -24.01 1.37 7.58
C HIS A 411 -23.99 0.75 8.98
N THR A 412 -24.25 1.57 10.00
CA THR A 412 -24.18 1.19 11.42
C THR A 412 -25.53 1.20 12.14
N GLY A 413 -26.60 1.56 11.43
CA GLY A 413 -27.97 1.59 11.96
C GLY A 413 -28.58 0.21 12.20
N PRO A 414 -29.70 0.11 12.94
CA PRO A 414 -30.34 -1.16 13.30
C PRO A 414 -30.66 -2.06 12.09
N SER A 415 -31.04 -1.45 10.96
CA SER A 415 -31.35 -2.16 9.71
C SER A 415 -30.16 -2.93 9.13
N PHE A 416 -28.93 -2.52 9.45
CA PHE A 416 -27.70 -3.17 8.98
C PHE A 416 -27.10 -4.12 10.03
N ALA A 417 -27.52 -4.00 11.30
CA ALA A 417 -26.90 -4.70 12.42
C ALA A 417 -26.96 -6.24 12.30
N ASN A 418 -27.95 -6.77 11.57
CA ASN A 418 -28.15 -8.21 11.38
C ASN A 418 -27.71 -8.70 10.00
N MET A 419 -27.18 -7.82 9.13
CA MET A 419 -26.72 -8.22 7.80
C MET A 419 -25.36 -8.92 7.86
N SER A 420 -25.20 -9.99 7.10
CA SER A 420 -23.89 -10.61 6.84
C SER A 420 -22.97 -9.66 6.05
N LEU A 421 -21.68 -9.98 6.02
CA LEU A 421 -20.71 -9.25 5.19
C LEU A 421 -21.13 -9.19 3.72
N GLN A 422 -21.64 -10.29 3.15
CA GLN A 422 -22.02 -10.34 1.75
C GLN A 422 -23.28 -9.51 1.47
N GLU A 423 -24.25 -9.50 2.39
CA GLU A 423 -25.44 -8.65 2.27
C GLU A 423 -25.08 -7.16 2.35
N ASN A 424 -24.18 -6.79 3.27
CA ASN A 424 -23.63 -5.43 3.34
C ASN A 424 -22.93 -5.03 2.03
N ILE A 425 -22.09 -5.90 1.46
CA ILE A 425 -21.44 -5.65 0.16
C ILE A 425 -22.47 -5.55 -0.97
N ASN A 426 -23.47 -6.43 -1.00
CA ASN A 426 -24.53 -6.41 -2.01
C ASN A 426 -25.32 -5.11 -1.94
N TYR A 427 -25.59 -4.59 -0.74
CA TYR A 427 -26.26 -3.30 -0.56
C TYR A 427 -25.44 -2.14 -1.12
N LEU A 428 -24.11 -2.12 -0.92
CA LEU A 428 -23.22 -1.11 -1.52
C LEU A 428 -23.31 -1.10 -3.05
N TYR A 429 -23.24 -2.27 -3.69
CA TYR A 429 -23.29 -2.39 -5.14
C TYR A 429 -24.69 -2.21 -5.73
N GLY A 430 -25.74 -2.64 -5.02
CA GLY A 430 -27.12 -2.60 -5.49
C GLY A 430 -27.79 -1.25 -5.27
N ALA A 431 -27.66 -0.67 -4.07
CA ALA A 431 -28.33 0.57 -3.71
C ALA A 431 -27.40 1.79 -3.88
N ARG A 432 -26.25 1.81 -3.19
CA ARG A 432 -25.37 3.00 -3.15
C ARG A 432 -24.74 3.31 -4.51
N LYS A 433 -24.23 2.30 -5.21
CA LYS A 433 -23.67 2.48 -6.55
C LYS A 433 -24.73 2.93 -7.57
N THR A 434 -25.96 2.42 -7.46
CA THR A 434 -27.07 2.83 -8.33
C THR A 434 -27.43 4.30 -8.10
N GLN A 435 -27.56 4.72 -6.84
CA GLN A 435 -27.79 6.14 -6.50
C GLN A 435 -26.67 7.04 -7.02
N LEU A 436 -25.40 6.64 -6.84
CA LEU A 436 -24.24 7.35 -7.37
C LEU A 436 -24.25 7.45 -8.89
N ASN A 437 -24.56 6.37 -9.60
CA ASN A 437 -24.63 6.37 -11.07
C ASN A 437 -25.74 7.30 -11.59
N SER A 438 -26.89 7.35 -10.90
CA SER A 438 -27.98 8.25 -11.27
C SER A 438 -27.60 9.73 -11.09
N LEU A 439 -26.83 10.06 -10.04
CA LEU A 439 -26.38 11.42 -9.77
C LEU A 439 -25.20 11.85 -10.66
N ASN A 440 -24.27 10.93 -10.97
CA ASN A 440 -23.12 11.16 -11.84
C ASN A 440 -23.48 11.30 -13.35
N ALA A 441 -24.75 11.49 -13.70
CA ALA A 441 -25.16 11.70 -15.09
C ALA A 441 -24.43 12.90 -15.73
N ALA A 442 -24.31 12.94 -17.05
CA ALA A 442 -23.52 13.96 -17.77
C ALA A 442 -23.93 15.42 -17.45
N ASP A 443 -25.21 15.64 -17.16
CA ASP A 443 -25.77 16.95 -16.76
C ASP A 443 -26.05 17.05 -15.24
N GLY A 444 -25.56 16.07 -14.47
CA GLY A 444 -25.72 15.96 -13.01
C GLY A 444 -24.66 16.74 -12.22
N PRO A 445 -24.81 16.83 -10.89
CA PRO A 445 -23.84 17.50 -10.03
C PRO A 445 -22.49 16.79 -9.99
N LEU A 446 -21.46 17.50 -9.51
CA LEU A 446 -20.34 16.83 -8.87
C LEU A 446 -20.82 16.16 -7.58
N VAL A 447 -20.51 14.88 -7.37
CA VAL A 447 -21.00 14.09 -6.25
C VAL A 447 -19.86 13.78 -5.30
N PHE A 448 -20.06 14.07 -4.02
CA PHE A 448 -19.12 13.85 -2.95
C PHE A 448 -19.70 12.92 -1.90
N ILE A 449 -18.94 11.89 -1.51
CA ILE A 449 -19.24 11.11 -0.31
C ILE A 449 -18.50 11.75 0.86
N GLY A 450 -19.04 12.82 1.45
CA GLY A 450 -18.33 13.61 2.45
C GLY A 450 -18.11 12.91 3.77
N GLU A 451 -18.91 11.90 4.09
CA GLU A 451 -18.75 11.12 5.31
C GLU A 451 -19.07 9.64 5.09
N TRP A 452 -18.15 8.77 5.53
CA TRP A 452 -18.34 7.32 5.61
C TRP A 452 -17.30 6.71 6.57
N VAL A 453 -17.58 5.52 7.08
CA VAL A 453 -16.73 4.77 8.02
C VAL A 453 -16.52 3.33 7.54
N ASN A 454 -15.42 2.69 7.93
CA ASN A 454 -15.17 1.25 7.76
C ASN A 454 -15.75 0.43 8.93
N ASP A 455 -16.98 0.75 9.32
CA ASP A 455 -17.77 0.06 10.34
C ASP A 455 -19.12 -0.33 9.74
N PHE A 456 -19.49 -1.60 9.85
CA PHE A 456 -20.70 -2.16 9.23
C PHE A 456 -21.52 -3.03 10.18
N GLY A 457 -21.49 -2.70 11.47
CA GLY A 457 -22.50 -3.14 12.42
C GLY A 457 -22.03 -4.16 13.45
N ARG A 458 -23.00 -4.67 14.22
CA ARG A 458 -22.78 -5.43 15.46
C ARG A 458 -22.42 -6.89 15.18
N GLY A 459 -21.18 -7.12 14.77
CA GLY A 459 -20.60 -8.46 14.61
C GLY A 459 -19.14 -8.50 15.05
N LYS A 460 -18.68 -9.68 15.49
CA LYS A 460 -17.24 -9.93 15.70
C LYS A 460 -16.61 -10.25 14.35
N TRP A 461 -16.30 -9.22 13.58
CA TRP A 461 -15.70 -9.36 12.25
C TRP A 461 -14.18 -9.48 12.35
N SER A 462 -13.62 -10.35 11.51
CA SER A 462 -12.18 -10.47 11.36
C SER A 462 -11.60 -9.30 10.56
N GLN A 463 -10.30 -9.05 10.71
CA GLN A 463 -9.58 -8.03 9.95
C GLN A 463 -9.76 -8.18 8.43
N LYS A 464 -9.78 -9.42 7.91
CA LYS A 464 -9.98 -9.70 6.48
C LYS A 464 -11.37 -9.28 5.99
N GLU A 465 -12.38 -9.39 6.84
CA GLU A 465 -13.75 -8.99 6.50
C GLU A 465 -13.89 -7.47 6.44
N PHE A 466 -13.26 -6.74 7.38
CA PHE A 466 -13.12 -5.28 7.29
C PHE A 466 -12.34 -4.84 6.05
N GLN A 467 -11.25 -5.53 5.70
CA GLN A 467 -10.51 -5.24 4.47
C GLN A 467 -11.39 -5.43 3.23
N LYS A 468 -12.18 -6.51 3.19
CA LYS A 468 -13.08 -6.81 2.08
C LYS A 468 -14.21 -5.79 1.96
N TYR A 469 -14.82 -5.41 3.08
CA TYR A 469 -15.87 -4.40 3.12
C TYR A 469 -15.32 -3.02 2.75
N GLY A 470 -14.23 -2.57 3.37
CA GLY A 470 -13.58 -1.29 3.07
C GLY A 470 -13.11 -1.19 1.62
N SER A 471 -12.63 -2.29 1.03
CA SER A 471 -12.29 -2.32 -0.40
C SER A 471 -13.53 -2.14 -1.30
N ALA A 472 -14.67 -2.75 -0.93
CA ALA A 472 -15.92 -2.56 -1.66
C ALA A 472 -16.44 -1.11 -1.53
N GLN A 473 -16.35 -0.53 -0.34
CA GLN A 473 -16.67 0.89 -0.11
C GLN A 473 -15.79 1.80 -0.95
N LEU A 474 -14.46 1.67 -0.90
CA LEU A 474 -13.53 2.48 -1.70
C LEU A 474 -13.80 2.36 -3.21
N HIS A 475 -14.17 1.18 -3.69
CA HIS A 475 -14.53 1.00 -5.10
C HIS A 475 -15.85 1.72 -5.47
N VAL A 476 -16.89 1.60 -4.63
CA VAL A 476 -18.17 2.25 -4.89
C VAL A 476 -18.08 3.76 -4.69
N TYR A 477 -17.55 4.22 -3.55
CA TYR A 477 -17.44 5.64 -3.22
C TYR A 477 -16.40 6.36 -4.09
N GLY A 478 -15.34 5.68 -4.52
CA GLY A 478 -14.38 6.19 -5.51
C GLY A 478 -14.99 6.48 -6.89
N SER A 479 -16.19 5.96 -7.18
CA SER A 479 -16.92 6.29 -8.40
C SER A 479 -17.59 7.67 -8.35
N ALA A 480 -17.81 8.26 -7.18
CA ALA A 480 -18.34 9.61 -7.02
C ALA A 480 -17.49 10.63 -7.80
N SER A 481 -18.11 11.54 -8.56
CA SER A 481 -17.39 12.41 -9.51
C SER A 481 -16.47 13.42 -8.83
N PHE A 482 -16.76 13.87 -7.61
CA PHE A 482 -15.89 14.73 -6.80
C PHE A 482 -14.92 13.92 -5.93
N GLY A 483 -15.36 12.81 -5.35
CA GLY A 483 -14.53 11.94 -4.50
C GLY A 483 -15.21 11.57 -3.18
N TRP A 484 -14.41 11.31 -2.14
CA TRP A 484 -14.90 10.87 -0.83
C TRP A 484 -14.05 11.44 0.32
N ALA A 485 -14.63 11.52 1.52
CA ALA A 485 -13.92 11.80 2.76
C ALA A 485 -14.34 10.86 3.89
N TYR A 486 -13.34 10.24 4.55
CA TYR A 486 -13.56 9.31 5.65
C TYR A 486 -13.91 10.05 6.95
N TRP A 487 -14.85 9.55 7.73
CA TRP A 487 -15.18 10.06 9.06
C TRP A 487 -14.67 9.08 10.13
N SER A 488 -13.74 9.42 11.02
CA SER A 488 -12.91 10.63 11.15
C SER A 488 -11.43 10.26 11.08
N PHE A 489 -10.52 11.24 11.13
CA PHE A 489 -9.08 10.98 11.12
C PHE A 489 -8.60 10.24 12.37
N LYS A 490 -9.05 10.69 13.54
CA LYS A 490 -8.76 10.11 14.86
C LYS A 490 -10.06 9.87 15.61
N ASN A 491 -10.12 8.77 16.34
CA ASN A 491 -11.18 8.46 17.30
C ASN A 491 -10.81 7.23 18.14
N ASP A 492 -10.51 7.42 19.42
CA ASP A 492 -10.14 6.30 20.30
C ASP A 492 -11.36 5.55 20.88
N ALA A 493 -12.58 6.04 20.61
CA ALA A 493 -13.81 5.41 21.11
C ALA A 493 -14.13 4.12 20.34
N ASN A 494 -13.89 4.16 19.03
CA ASN A 494 -14.08 3.05 18.12
C ASN A 494 -12.98 3.11 17.06
N ASN A 495 -12.09 2.13 17.11
CA ASN A 495 -10.95 1.98 16.23
C ASN A 495 -11.31 2.07 14.73
N HIS A 496 -12.49 1.58 14.34
CA HIS A 496 -12.95 1.60 12.95
C HIS A 496 -13.48 2.96 12.50
N TRP A 497 -13.65 3.92 13.40
CA TRP A 497 -13.98 5.32 13.09
C TRP A 497 -12.74 6.21 13.04
N SER A 498 -11.54 5.63 13.16
CA SER A 498 -10.26 6.31 13.08
C SER A 498 -9.52 5.88 11.82
N LEU A 499 -9.46 6.75 10.80
CA LEU A 499 -8.72 6.46 9.57
C LEU A 499 -7.26 6.13 9.88
N MET A 500 -6.62 6.92 10.75
CA MET A 500 -5.23 6.70 11.16
C MET A 500 -5.05 5.29 11.76
N TRP A 501 -5.94 4.87 12.66
CA TRP A 501 -5.88 3.54 13.25
C TRP A 501 -6.10 2.44 12.20
N THR A 502 -7.10 2.60 11.33
CA THR A 502 -7.41 1.58 10.31
C THR A 502 -6.28 1.40 9.29
N ILE A 503 -5.55 2.46 8.94
CA ILE A 503 -4.37 2.37 8.08
C ILE A 503 -3.22 1.66 8.84
N ASN A 504 -2.87 2.15 10.02
CA ASN A 504 -1.74 1.63 10.80
C ASN A 504 -1.92 0.16 11.21
N ASN A 505 -3.16 -0.28 11.39
CA ASN A 505 -3.49 -1.66 11.74
C ASN A 505 -3.97 -2.49 10.55
N ASN A 506 -3.80 -1.99 9.31
CA ASN A 506 -4.10 -2.72 8.08
C ASN A 506 -5.57 -3.20 7.96
N TYR A 507 -6.53 -2.43 8.46
CA TYR A 507 -7.98 -2.67 8.29
C TYR A 507 -8.55 -2.00 7.04
N LEU A 508 -7.88 -0.96 6.51
CA LEU A 508 -8.26 -0.29 5.28
C LEU A 508 -7.00 0.04 4.44
N GLN A 509 -6.93 -0.49 3.22
CA GLN A 509 -5.80 -0.24 2.32
C GLN A 509 -6.19 0.76 1.23
N LEU A 510 -5.54 1.93 1.24
CA LEU A 510 -5.85 3.04 0.35
C LEU A 510 -5.15 2.95 -1.03
N THR A 511 -4.07 2.19 -1.17
CA THR A 511 -3.10 2.33 -2.30
C THR A 511 -3.25 1.34 -3.46
N ALA A 512 -4.28 0.48 -3.47
CA ALA A 512 -4.43 -0.54 -4.52
C ALA A 512 -4.60 0.03 -5.96
N GLY A 513 -4.88 1.33 -6.14
CA GLY A 513 -5.22 1.93 -7.44
C GLY A 513 -4.08 2.57 -8.24
N ARG A 514 -3.08 3.18 -7.59
CA ARG A 514 -2.11 4.05 -8.30
C ARG A 514 -1.10 3.24 -9.12
N MET A 515 -0.58 2.15 -8.55
CA MET A 515 0.31 1.24 -9.28
C MET A 515 -0.43 0.51 -10.41
N ALA A 516 -1.69 0.12 -10.21
CA ALA A 516 -2.48 -0.55 -11.25
C ALA A 516 -2.76 0.35 -12.47
N ILE A 517 -3.00 1.66 -12.28
CA ILE A 517 -3.20 2.63 -13.37
C ILE A 517 -1.87 2.95 -14.07
N VAL A 518 -0.79 3.12 -13.29
CA VAL A 518 0.55 3.33 -13.82
C VAL A 518 0.96 2.15 -14.70
N TRP A 519 0.73 0.90 -14.28
CA TRP A 519 0.97 -0.27 -15.11
C TRP A 519 0.01 -0.37 -16.31
N LYS A 520 -1.26 0.04 -16.18
CA LYS A 520 -2.23 0.11 -17.31
C LYS A 520 -1.86 1.12 -18.39
N ILE A 521 -1.10 2.18 -18.06
CA ILE A 521 -0.64 3.19 -19.04
C ILE A 521 0.78 2.89 -19.53
N ILE A 522 1.68 2.49 -18.63
CA ILE A 522 3.07 2.17 -18.95
C ILE A 522 3.14 0.97 -19.88
N ILE A 523 2.35 -0.08 -19.67
CA ILE A 523 2.42 -1.28 -20.50
C ILE A 523 2.05 -0.97 -21.97
N PRO A 524 0.92 -0.30 -22.29
CA PRO A 524 0.61 0.08 -23.67
C PRO A 524 1.61 1.07 -24.28
N VAL A 525 2.08 2.07 -23.52
CA VAL A 525 3.07 3.04 -24.01
C VAL A 525 4.41 2.36 -24.28
N PHE A 526 4.85 1.46 -23.41
CA PHE A 526 6.07 0.68 -23.59
C PHE A 526 5.96 -0.25 -24.80
N ILE A 527 4.80 -0.90 -25.00
CA ILE A 527 4.52 -1.70 -26.19
C ILE A 527 4.56 -0.82 -27.45
N LEU A 528 3.92 0.35 -27.45
CA LEU A 528 3.90 1.27 -28.59
C LEU A 528 5.32 1.76 -28.94
N VAL A 529 6.09 2.19 -27.95
CA VAL A 529 7.48 2.64 -28.13
C VAL A 529 8.37 1.49 -28.61
N ALA A 530 8.24 0.29 -28.03
CA ALA A 530 8.96 -0.88 -28.50
C ALA A 530 8.60 -1.22 -29.95
N THR A 531 7.34 -1.06 -30.35
CA THR A 531 6.88 -1.31 -31.73
C THR A 531 7.48 -0.30 -32.70
N ILE A 532 7.47 1.00 -32.35
CA ILE A 532 8.08 2.07 -33.15
C ILE A 532 9.60 1.85 -33.26
N MET A 533 10.26 1.50 -32.16
CA MET A 533 11.69 1.19 -32.13
C MET A 533 12.04 -0.05 -32.95
N CYS A 534 11.17 -1.07 -32.99
CA CYS A 534 11.32 -2.24 -33.86
C CYS A 534 11.16 -1.89 -35.35
N VAL A 535 10.21 -1.01 -35.69
CA VAL A 535 9.99 -0.54 -37.07
C VAL A 535 11.14 0.36 -37.56
N LEU A 536 11.56 1.32 -36.74
CA LEU A 536 12.73 2.16 -37.03
C LEU A 536 14.01 1.33 -37.06
N GLY A 537 14.13 0.37 -36.13
CA GLY A 537 15.21 -0.61 -36.10
C GLY A 537 15.25 -1.47 -37.36
N TYR A 538 14.11 -1.91 -37.88
CA TYR A 538 13.99 -2.64 -39.15
C TYR A 538 14.42 -1.77 -40.34
N ILE A 539 13.97 -0.51 -40.41
CA ILE A 539 14.33 0.43 -41.49
C ILE A 539 15.84 0.79 -41.44
N CYS A 540 16.38 1.05 -40.25
CA CYS A 540 17.81 1.31 -40.04
C CYS A 540 18.67 0.08 -40.30
N ARG A 541 18.20 -1.11 -39.91
CA ARG A 541 18.89 -2.39 -40.17
C ARG A 541 18.86 -2.72 -41.65
N PHE A 542 17.77 -2.45 -42.37
CA PHE A 542 17.69 -2.61 -43.83
C PHE A 542 18.68 -1.69 -44.56
N LYS A 543 18.84 -0.43 -44.12
CA LYS A 543 19.85 0.50 -44.67
C LYS A 543 21.29 0.18 -44.25
N ARG A 544 21.53 -0.38 -43.05
CA ARG A 544 22.87 -0.65 -42.50
C ARG A 544 23.42 -2.05 -42.87
N ASN A 545 22.57 -3.04 -43.16
CA ASN A 545 22.97 -4.40 -43.58
C ASN A 545 23.66 -4.41 -44.94
N LYS A 546 23.38 -3.44 -45.82
CA LYS A 546 23.95 -3.39 -47.17
C LYS A 546 25.46 -3.04 -47.17
N ASN A 547 25.93 -2.29 -46.17
CA ASN A 547 27.31 -1.75 -46.17
C ASN A 547 28.24 -2.31 -45.07
N ARG A 548 27.74 -2.92 -43.98
CA ARG A 548 28.61 -3.40 -42.86
C ARG A 548 29.00 -4.88 -42.92
N ASN A 549 28.25 -5.72 -43.66
CA ASN A 549 28.46 -7.18 -43.71
C ASN A 549 29.66 -7.64 -44.56
N ARG A 550 30.28 -6.76 -45.36
CA ARG A 550 31.46 -7.14 -46.18
C ARG A 550 32.80 -7.11 -45.44
N GLY A 551 32.92 -6.34 -44.35
CA GLY A 551 34.20 -6.12 -43.64
C GLY A 551 34.49 -7.09 -42.50
N ALA A 552 33.48 -7.40 -41.66
CA ALA A 552 33.65 -8.28 -40.50
C ALA A 552 33.79 -9.77 -40.89
N PHE A 553 33.16 -10.18 -42.00
CA PHE A 553 33.17 -11.55 -42.53
C PHE A 553 34.59 -11.99 -42.97
N LYS A 554 35.36 -11.10 -43.59
CA LYS A 554 36.75 -11.39 -44.03
C LYS A 554 37.73 -11.58 -42.87
N ARG A 555 37.54 -10.88 -41.74
CA ARG A 555 38.46 -10.93 -40.59
C ARG A 555 38.22 -12.17 -39.72
N LEU A 556 36.98 -12.69 -39.68
CA LEU A 556 36.61 -13.91 -38.96
C LEU A 556 37.06 -15.18 -39.70
N GLN A 557 37.00 -15.17 -41.04
CA GLN A 557 37.50 -16.26 -41.89
C GLN A 557 39.03 -16.45 -41.77
N GLY A 558 39.80 -15.38 -41.57
CA GLY A 558 41.25 -15.45 -41.40
C GLY A 558 41.67 -16.11 -40.08
N VAL A 559 41.10 -15.67 -38.94
CA VAL A 559 41.48 -16.20 -37.61
C VAL A 559 41.04 -17.65 -37.40
N LEU A 560 39.87 -18.05 -37.94
CA LEU A 560 39.46 -19.45 -37.93
C LEU A 560 40.26 -20.28 -38.94
N GLY A 561 40.61 -19.72 -40.10
CA GLY A 561 41.46 -20.39 -41.09
C GLY A 561 42.85 -20.77 -40.55
N ASP A 562 43.44 -19.94 -39.69
CA ASP A 562 44.76 -20.19 -39.11
C ASP A 562 44.73 -21.15 -37.90
N LEU A 563 43.64 -21.14 -37.11
CA LEU A 563 43.40 -22.11 -36.02
C LEU A 563 43.03 -23.51 -36.56
N LEU A 564 42.31 -23.59 -37.67
CA LEU A 564 41.84 -24.84 -38.29
C LEU A 564 42.91 -25.55 -39.12
N LYS A 565 43.97 -24.84 -39.57
CA LYS A 565 45.06 -25.44 -40.35
C LYS A 565 46.07 -26.25 -39.54
N SER A 566 46.04 -26.19 -38.20
CA SER A 566 47.07 -26.82 -37.37
C SER A 566 46.64 -28.03 -36.55
N LYS A 567 45.35 -28.44 -36.49
CA LYS A 567 44.92 -29.56 -35.60
C LYS A 567 43.46 -30.07 -35.69
N ALA A 568 42.79 -29.98 -36.85
CA ALA A 568 41.38 -30.44 -36.97
C ALA A 568 41.20 -31.52 -38.05
N THR A 569 40.61 -32.66 -37.67
CA THR A 569 40.15 -33.70 -38.59
C THR A 569 38.75 -33.34 -39.12
N TYR A 570 38.60 -33.23 -40.44
CA TYR A 570 37.32 -32.97 -41.12
C TYR A 570 36.65 -34.31 -41.46
N ASN A 571 35.56 -34.67 -40.76
CA ASN A 571 34.82 -35.90 -41.04
C ASN A 571 33.65 -35.61 -41.99
N ASP A 572 33.89 -35.78 -43.29
CA ASP A 572 32.87 -35.68 -44.35
C ASP A 572 32.26 -37.04 -44.76
N THR A 573 32.58 -38.15 -44.07
CA THR A 573 32.00 -39.47 -44.37
C THR A 573 30.97 -39.96 -43.34
N PRO A 574 29.97 -40.77 -43.75
CA PRO A 574 28.83 -41.15 -42.91
C PRO A 574 29.09 -42.37 -42.01
N ASP A 575 30.35 -42.81 -41.88
CA ASP A 575 30.68 -44.05 -41.18
C ASP A 575 31.32 -43.77 -39.82
N ASN A 576 30.77 -44.40 -38.78
CA ASN A 576 31.08 -44.12 -37.40
C ASN A 576 32.09 -45.14 -36.88
N SER A 577 33.29 -44.67 -36.52
CA SER A 577 34.10 -45.31 -35.48
C SER A 577 34.75 -44.23 -34.61
N PHE A 578 34.48 -44.30 -33.31
CA PHE A 578 35.38 -43.75 -32.30
C PHE A 578 36.44 -44.84 -32.08
N ASP A 579 37.70 -44.56 -32.40
CA ASP A 579 38.81 -45.43 -32.02
C ASP A 579 39.07 -45.20 -30.52
N ASP A 580 38.58 -46.11 -29.68
CA ASP A 580 38.77 -46.09 -28.21
C ASP A 580 40.09 -46.77 -27.80
N GLY A 581 41.09 -46.73 -28.68
CA GLY A 581 42.27 -47.58 -28.61
C GLY A 581 43.61 -46.87 -28.78
N LYS A 582 43.86 -45.71 -28.14
CA LYS A 582 45.24 -45.20 -27.97
C LYS A 582 45.51 -44.51 -26.62
N THR A 583 46.72 -44.78 -26.17
CA THR A 583 47.38 -44.63 -24.87
C THR A 583 47.35 -43.22 -24.27
N GLU A 584 47.36 -43.16 -22.93
CA GLU A 584 47.54 -41.96 -22.11
C GLU A 584 48.70 -41.09 -22.62
N GLY A 585 48.41 -39.90 -23.16
CA GLY A 585 49.44 -38.90 -23.47
C GLY A 585 49.17 -37.92 -24.63
N GLU A 586 48.24 -38.20 -25.54
CA GLU A 586 48.00 -37.35 -26.72
C GLU A 586 46.72 -36.48 -26.60
N THR A 587 46.84 -35.18 -26.88
CA THR A 587 45.72 -34.22 -26.90
C THR A 587 44.64 -34.66 -27.90
N GLN A 588 43.47 -35.07 -27.39
CA GLN A 588 42.28 -35.41 -28.19
C GLN A 588 41.92 -34.24 -29.13
N GLU A 589 42.03 -34.44 -30.45
CA GLU A 589 41.78 -33.40 -31.46
C GLU A 589 40.31 -32.95 -31.47
N LEU A 590 40.09 -31.64 -31.64
CA LEU A 590 38.74 -31.05 -31.66
C LEU A 590 38.01 -31.45 -32.96
N GLN A 591 36.88 -32.14 -32.84
CA GLN A 591 36.10 -32.60 -34.00
C GLN A 591 35.19 -31.51 -34.56
N ILE A 592 35.09 -31.42 -35.89
CA ILE A 592 34.16 -30.52 -36.60
C ILE A 592 32.95 -31.32 -37.09
N PHE A 593 31.78 -30.96 -36.60
CA PHE A 593 30.52 -31.59 -37.00
C PHE A 593 29.86 -30.81 -38.13
N SER A 594 29.34 -31.52 -39.13
CA SER A 594 28.49 -30.89 -40.15
C SER A 594 27.12 -30.52 -39.56
N TYR A 595 26.54 -29.40 -40.01
CA TYR A 595 25.21 -28.99 -39.59
C TYR A 595 24.16 -30.07 -39.88
N ALA A 596 24.30 -30.79 -41.01
CA ALA A 596 23.40 -31.88 -41.37
C ALA A 596 23.43 -33.03 -40.35
N CYS A 597 24.63 -33.38 -39.86
CA CYS A 597 24.81 -34.37 -38.79
C CYS A 597 24.08 -33.93 -37.52
N LEU A 598 24.27 -32.70 -37.06
CA LEU A 598 23.64 -32.18 -35.84
C LEU A 598 22.12 -31.99 -35.98
N SER A 599 21.67 -31.55 -37.15
CA SER A 599 20.24 -31.46 -37.46
C SER A 599 19.59 -32.84 -37.37
N ARG A 600 20.23 -33.90 -37.89
CA ARG A 600 19.72 -35.27 -37.76
C ARG A 600 19.75 -35.73 -36.30
N ALA A 601 20.87 -35.53 -35.60
CA ALA A 601 21.06 -35.97 -34.22
C ALA A 601 20.06 -35.32 -33.25
N THR A 602 19.67 -34.06 -33.48
CA THR A 602 18.74 -33.30 -32.63
C THR A 602 17.29 -33.35 -33.12
N ASN A 603 17.00 -34.13 -34.17
CA ASN A 603 15.70 -34.16 -34.84
C ASN A 603 15.24 -32.76 -35.29
N ASN A 604 16.05 -32.10 -36.10
CA ASN A 604 15.92 -30.73 -36.58
C ASN A 604 15.74 -29.72 -35.44
N PHE A 605 16.57 -29.83 -34.39
CA PHE A 605 16.52 -28.96 -33.21
C PHE A 605 15.11 -28.90 -32.59
N CYS A 606 14.45 -30.06 -32.51
CA CYS A 606 13.08 -30.16 -32.02
C CYS A 606 12.97 -29.60 -30.60
N LEU A 607 11.90 -28.84 -30.32
CA LEU A 607 11.60 -28.33 -28.98
C LEU A 607 11.52 -29.43 -27.91
N LYS A 608 11.12 -30.66 -28.29
CA LYS A 608 11.11 -31.82 -27.37
C LYS A 608 12.51 -32.21 -26.88
N ASN A 609 13.54 -31.91 -27.67
CA ASN A 609 14.93 -32.18 -27.36
C ASN A 609 15.62 -30.98 -26.70
N LYS A 610 14.93 -29.85 -26.47
CA LYS A 610 15.52 -28.68 -25.84
C LYS A 610 15.76 -28.95 -24.35
N LEU A 611 17.01 -28.90 -23.93
CA LEU A 611 17.46 -29.10 -22.55
C LEU A 611 17.35 -27.80 -21.72
N GLY A 612 17.53 -26.65 -22.37
CA GLY A 612 17.44 -25.35 -21.73
C GLY A 612 17.80 -24.21 -22.69
N GLU A 613 17.62 -22.98 -22.25
CA GLU A 613 18.07 -21.76 -22.94
C GLU A 613 18.52 -20.75 -21.89
N GLY A 614 19.70 -20.16 -22.10
CA GLY A 614 20.28 -19.11 -21.26
C GLY A 614 20.69 -17.91 -22.12
N GLY A 615 21.44 -16.96 -21.54
CA GLY A 615 21.92 -15.76 -22.25
C GLY A 615 22.79 -16.04 -23.50
N PHE A 616 23.26 -17.27 -23.62
CA PHE A 616 24.20 -17.73 -24.65
C PHE A 616 23.54 -18.56 -25.76
N GLY A 617 22.22 -18.75 -25.70
CA GLY A 617 21.42 -19.45 -26.70
C GLY A 617 20.87 -20.83 -26.24
N PRO A 618 20.11 -21.51 -27.11
CA PRO A 618 19.43 -22.75 -26.78
C PRO A 618 20.36 -23.98 -26.80
N VAL A 619 20.12 -24.92 -25.89
CA VAL A 619 20.83 -26.20 -25.79
C VAL A 619 19.87 -27.34 -26.10
N TYR A 620 20.27 -28.25 -26.98
CA TYR A 620 19.47 -29.40 -27.40
C TYR A 620 20.19 -30.71 -27.10
N LYS A 621 19.43 -31.73 -26.66
CA LYS A 621 19.87 -33.12 -26.64
C LYS A 621 19.93 -33.64 -28.07
N GLY A 622 21.04 -34.25 -28.43
CA GLY A 622 21.20 -34.98 -29.67
C GLY A 622 21.65 -36.41 -29.41
N LYS A 623 21.37 -37.30 -30.35
CA LYS A 623 21.93 -38.65 -30.37
C LYS A 623 22.63 -38.86 -31.70
N LEU A 624 23.94 -39.05 -31.66
CA LEU A 624 24.75 -39.35 -32.83
C LEU A 624 24.43 -40.76 -33.36
N GLN A 625 24.85 -41.06 -34.58
CA GLN A 625 24.57 -42.37 -35.22
C GLN A 625 25.22 -43.55 -34.50
N ASN A 626 26.32 -43.32 -33.78
CA ASN A 626 26.95 -44.30 -32.90
C ASN A 626 26.27 -44.41 -31.53
N GLU A 627 25.01 -43.99 -31.43
CA GLU A 627 24.20 -43.99 -30.21
C GLU A 627 24.69 -43.07 -29.08
N LYS A 628 25.79 -42.34 -29.27
CA LYS A 628 26.33 -41.42 -28.27
C LYS A 628 25.44 -40.21 -28.08
N GLU A 629 25.01 -39.97 -26.83
CA GLU A 629 24.23 -38.79 -26.47
C GLU A 629 25.14 -37.56 -26.34
N ILE A 630 24.69 -36.43 -26.91
CA ILE A 630 25.42 -35.17 -26.95
C ILE A 630 24.52 -33.99 -26.54
N ALA A 631 25.13 -32.91 -26.07
CA ALA A 631 24.46 -31.63 -25.86
C ALA A 631 24.95 -30.61 -26.90
N VAL A 632 24.04 -30.07 -27.72
CA VAL A 632 24.32 -29.11 -28.78
C VAL A 632 23.86 -27.72 -28.35
N LYS A 633 24.80 -26.84 -28.01
CA LYS A 633 24.56 -25.43 -27.64
C LYS A 633 24.68 -24.56 -28.90
N GLY A 634 23.57 -23.96 -29.33
CA GLY A 634 23.56 -22.99 -30.43
C GLY A 634 23.78 -21.57 -29.91
N LEU A 635 24.51 -20.76 -30.66
CA LEU A 635 24.81 -19.38 -30.26
C LEU A 635 23.71 -18.38 -30.65
N SER A 636 23.49 -17.39 -29.79
CA SER A 636 22.50 -16.33 -30.03
C SER A 636 22.93 -15.38 -31.16
N LYS A 637 22.07 -15.19 -32.16
CA LYS A 637 22.32 -14.40 -33.39
C LYS A 637 22.27 -12.87 -33.19
N HIS A 638 22.09 -12.39 -31.95
CA HIS A 638 21.69 -11.00 -31.69
C HIS A 638 22.67 -10.18 -30.82
N SER A 639 23.85 -10.71 -30.47
CA SER A 639 24.87 -9.95 -29.76
C SER A 639 26.23 -10.05 -30.47
N GLY A 640 26.99 -8.95 -30.53
CA GLY A 640 28.39 -8.97 -31.00
C GLY A 640 29.34 -9.75 -30.07
N GLN A 641 28.83 -10.16 -28.91
CA GLN A 641 29.55 -10.86 -27.85
C GLN A 641 29.60 -12.39 -28.07
N GLY A 642 28.59 -12.99 -28.71
CA GLY A 642 28.48 -14.46 -28.87
C GLY A 642 29.59 -15.10 -29.72
N ILE A 643 30.18 -14.36 -30.65
CA ILE A 643 31.31 -14.86 -31.47
C ILE A 643 32.63 -14.86 -30.68
N GLU A 644 32.83 -13.87 -29.80
CA GLU A 644 34.02 -13.82 -28.94
C GLU A 644 33.98 -14.92 -27.88
N GLU A 645 32.80 -15.16 -27.30
CA GLU A 645 32.57 -16.24 -26.34
C GLU A 645 32.74 -17.62 -26.98
N PHE A 646 32.23 -17.83 -28.21
CA PHE A 646 32.49 -19.05 -28.98
C PHE A 646 33.97 -19.35 -29.12
N LYS A 647 34.75 -18.34 -29.54
CA LYS A 647 36.20 -18.49 -29.72
C LYS A 647 36.88 -18.84 -28.40
N ASN A 648 36.51 -18.15 -27.32
CA ASN A 648 37.04 -18.43 -26.00
C ASN A 648 36.74 -19.86 -25.57
N GLU A 649 35.49 -20.32 -25.68
CA GLU A 649 35.11 -21.68 -25.33
C GLU A 649 35.92 -22.69 -26.14
N VAL A 650 35.95 -22.56 -27.48
CA VAL A 650 36.72 -23.48 -28.35
C VAL A 650 38.20 -23.51 -28.00
N VAL A 651 38.83 -22.36 -27.74
CA VAL A 651 40.29 -22.27 -27.46
C VAL A 651 40.65 -22.80 -26.08
N LEU A 652 39.81 -22.55 -25.07
CA LEU A 652 40.07 -22.93 -23.69
C LEU A 652 39.75 -24.39 -23.45
N ILE A 653 38.52 -24.80 -23.74
CA ILE A 653 38.02 -26.10 -23.30
C ILE A 653 38.61 -27.26 -24.12
N SER A 654 39.11 -26.99 -25.34
CA SER A 654 39.88 -27.98 -26.11
C SER A 654 41.22 -28.35 -25.44
N LYS A 655 41.71 -27.51 -24.52
CA LYS A 655 42.98 -27.71 -23.80
C LYS A 655 42.80 -28.12 -22.34
N LEU A 656 41.56 -28.15 -21.84
CA LEU A 656 41.22 -28.44 -20.45
C LEU A 656 40.51 -29.79 -20.37
N GLN A 657 41.08 -30.74 -19.62
CA GLN A 657 40.48 -32.05 -19.40
C GLN A 657 40.60 -32.41 -17.94
N HIS A 658 39.46 -32.53 -17.27
CA HIS A 658 39.40 -32.90 -15.86
C HIS A 658 38.03 -33.51 -15.54
N ARG A 659 37.98 -34.43 -14.57
CA ARG A 659 36.74 -35.14 -14.19
C ARG A 659 35.60 -34.19 -13.77
N ASN A 660 35.95 -33.02 -13.23
CA ASN A 660 35.02 -31.99 -12.76
C ASN A 660 34.86 -30.80 -13.72
N LEU A 661 35.24 -30.93 -15.00
CA LEU A 661 34.97 -29.95 -16.04
C LEU A 661 34.17 -30.62 -17.17
N VAL A 662 33.20 -29.92 -17.74
CA VAL A 662 32.41 -30.45 -18.87
C VAL A 662 33.29 -30.53 -20.10
N ARG A 663 33.33 -31.71 -20.73
CA ARG A 663 34.14 -31.95 -21.92
C ARG A 663 33.44 -31.45 -23.19
N LEU A 664 34.13 -30.61 -23.97
CA LEU A 664 33.74 -30.30 -25.35
C LEU A 664 34.19 -31.43 -26.27
N LEU A 665 33.24 -31.94 -27.05
CA LEU A 665 33.47 -32.98 -28.04
C LEU A 665 33.79 -32.39 -29.42
N GLY A 666 33.30 -31.19 -29.72
CA GLY A 666 33.57 -30.53 -31.00
C GLY A 666 32.76 -29.25 -31.21
N CYS A 667 32.84 -28.71 -32.42
CA CYS A 667 32.06 -27.54 -32.84
C CYS A 667 31.47 -27.70 -34.25
N CYS A 668 30.49 -26.86 -34.59
CA CYS A 668 29.95 -26.74 -35.93
C CYS A 668 29.94 -25.28 -36.36
N ILE A 669 30.41 -25.01 -37.58
CA ILE A 669 30.50 -23.69 -38.18
C ILE A 669 29.89 -23.76 -39.58
N ARG A 670 28.72 -23.16 -39.80
CA ARG A 670 28.08 -23.09 -41.13
C ARG A 670 27.39 -21.74 -41.34
N GLY A 671 27.97 -20.90 -42.20
CA GLY A 671 27.43 -19.56 -42.45
C GLY A 671 27.46 -18.70 -41.18
N GLU A 672 26.30 -18.28 -40.70
CA GLU A 672 26.13 -17.56 -39.42
C GLU A 672 25.74 -18.47 -38.25
N GLU A 673 25.65 -19.80 -38.46
CA GLU A 673 25.33 -20.78 -37.42
C GLU A 673 26.61 -21.31 -36.76
N TYR A 674 26.79 -20.98 -35.48
CA TYR A 674 27.89 -21.46 -34.65
C TYR A 674 27.33 -22.31 -33.49
N MET A 675 27.83 -23.53 -33.34
CA MET A 675 27.37 -24.46 -32.31
C MET A 675 28.52 -25.16 -31.60
N LEU A 676 28.37 -25.39 -30.31
CA LEU A 676 29.29 -26.15 -29.45
C LEU A 676 28.64 -27.48 -29.07
N ILE A 677 29.42 -28.56 -29.10
CA ILE A 677 28.95 -29.92 -28.82
C ILE A 677 29.68 -30.42 -27.59
N TYR A 678 28.95 -30.68 -26.51
CA TYR A 678 29.48 -31.21 -25.26
C TYR A 678 29.00 -32.64 -25.01
N GLU A 679 29.64 -33.31 -24.06
CA GLU A 679 29.06 -34.50 -23.44
C GLU A 679 27.68 -34.19 -22.86
N TYR A 680 26.74 -35.13 -23.00
CA TYR A 680 25.42 -34.97 -22.42
C TYR A 680 25.48 -35.20 -20.90
N MET A 681 24.88 -34.30 -20.14
CA MET A 681 24.83 -34.35 -18.67
C MET A 681 23.41 -34.75 -18.24
N PRO A 682 23.15 -36.03 -17.92
CA PRO A 682 21.80 -36.57 -17.80
C PRO A 682 21.01 -36.05 -16.60
N LYS A 683 21.68 -35.61 -15.52
CA LYS A 683 21.02 -35.01 -14.37
C LYS A 683 20.77 -33.51 -14.56
N GLY A 684 21.42 -32.87 -15.52
CA GLY A 684 21.26 -31.44 -15.81
C GLY A 684 22.01 -30.56 -14.81
N SER A 685 21.53 -29.33 -14.61
CA SER A 685 22.19 -28.33 -13.76
C SER A 685 21.81 -28.46 -12.28
N LEU A 686 22.76 -28.13 -11.39
CA LEU A 686 22.59 -28.22 -9.94
C LEU A 686 21.47 -27.32 -9.40
N ASP A 687 21.26 -26.16 -10.03
CA ASP A 687 20.19 -25.22 -9.66
C ASP A 687 18.79 -25.85 -9.72
N ALA A 688 18.57 -26.80 -10.64
CA ALA A 688 17.32 -27.53 -10.77
C ALA A 688 17.03 -28.44 -9.55
N PHE A 689 18.05 -28.91 -8.86
CA PHE A 689 17.93 -29.73 -7.66
C PHE A 689 17.79 -28.88 -6.38
N LEU A 690 18.51 -27.77 -6.29
CA LEU A 690 18.48 -26.88 -5.12
C LEU A 690 17.20 -26.04 -5.06
N PHE A 691 16.74 -25.49 -6.19
CA PHE A 691 15.67 -24.49 -6.23
C PHE A 691 14.39 -24.96 -6.96
N GLY A 692 14.43 -26.09 -7.66
CA GLY A 692 13.32 -26.62 -8.47
C GLY A 692 13.13 -25.91 -9.83
N LEU A 693 12.50 -26.60 -10.79
CA LEU A 693 12.02 -25.99 -12.05
C LEU A 693 10.62 -25.40 -11.83
N PHE A 694 10.45 -24.10 -12.12
CA PHE A 694 9.11 -23.53 -12.30
C PHE A 694 8.58 -23.96 -13.68
N LEU A 695 7.56 -24.82 -13.72
CA LEU A 695 6.80 -25.13 -14.94
C LEU A 695 5.35 -24.70 -14.74
N PHE A 696 4.89 -23.75 -15.56
CA PHE A 696 3.48 -23.35 -15.63
C PHE A 696 2.73 -24.28 -16.59
N TYR A 697 1.67 -24.93 -16.13
CA TYR A 697 0.75 -25.69 -16.99
C TYR A 697 -0.48 -24.84 -17.31
N PHE A 698 -0.73 -24.63 -18.61
CA PHE A 698 -2.03 -24.17 -19.12
C PHE A 698 -2.81 -25.38 -19.65
N ALA A 699 -3.96 -25.67 -19.05
CA ALA A 699 -4.92 -26.63 -19.60
C ALA A 699 -6.20 -25.88 -20.00
N ILE A 700 -6.39 -25.68 -21.30
CA ILE A 700 -7.68 -25.25 -21.86
C ILE A 700 -8.34 -26.53 -22.39
N LYS A 701 -9.46 -26.95 -21.80
CA LYS A 701 -10.34 -27.93 -22.43
C LYS A 701 -11.67 -27.28 -22.84
N PRO A 702 -12.26 -27.71 -23.98
CA PRO A 702 -11.98 -29.00 -24.63
C PRO A 702 -11.38 -28.84 -26.04
N ALA A 703 -10.05 -28.80 -26.16
CA ALA A 703 -9.35 -29.25 -27.37
C ALA A 703 -7.88 -29.57 -27.04
N SER A 704 -7.42 -30.69 -27.56
CA SER A 704 -6.18 -31.40 -27.24
C SER A 704 -4.89 -30.68 -27.67
N TYR A 705 -4.51 -29.57 -27.04
CA TYR A 705 -3.19 -28.95 -27.25
C TYR A 705 -2.52 -28.61 -25.92
N ILE A 706 -1.50 -29.40 -25.55
CA ILE A 706 -0.59 -29.08 -24.45
C ILE A 706 0.51 -28.17 -25.03
N ILE A 707 0.45 -26.87 -24.77
CA ILE A 707 1.53 -25.94 -25.13
C ILE A 707 2.51 -25.88 -23.94
N LYS A 708 3.72 -26.43 -24.13
CA LYS A 708 4.82 -26.29 -23.17
C LYS A 708 5.60 -25.00 -23.48
N ILE A 709 5.49 -23.98 -22.64
CA ILE A 709 6.31 -22.75 -22.76
C ILE A 709 7.29 -22.69 -21.58
N PRO A 710 8.61 -22.87 -21.79
CA PRO A 710 9.59 -22.67 -20.73
C PRO A 710 9.89 -21.17 -20.60
N PHE A 711 9.44 -20.53 -19.52
CA PHE A 711 9.90 -19.19 -19.13
C PHE A 711 10.98 -19.33 -18.04
N LYS A 712 12.22 -18.98 -18.37
CA LYS A 712 13.28 -18.70 -17.38
C LYS A 712 13.46 -17.20 -17.32
N PHE A 713 12.92 -16.51 -16.32
CA PHE A 713 13.48 -15.30 -15.68
C PHE A 713 12.53 -14.72 -14.60
N VAL A 714 13.12 -14.45 -13.42
CA VAL A 714 12.66 -13.65 -12.26
C VAL A 714 11.39 -14.11 -11.50
N PRO A 715 11.54 -14.83 -10.36
CA PRO A 715 10.43 -15.20 -9.46
C PRO A 715 9.62 -14.00 -8.93
N SER A 716 10.26 -12.84 -8.75
CA SER A 716 9.66 -11.63 -8.17
C SER A 716 8.55 -11.02 -9.05
N PHE A 717 8.70 -11.11 -10.38
CA PHE A 717 7.73 -10.56 -11.33
C PHE A 717 6.50 -11.46 -11.45
N ILE A 718 6.68 -12.77 -11.25
CA ILE A 718 5.60 -13.76 -11.34
C ILE A 718 4.79 -13.84 -10.04
N HIS A 719 5.41 -13.70 -8.87
CA HIS A 719 4.66 -13.58 -7.60
C HIS A 719 3.73 -12.36 -7.60
N MET A 720 4.17 -11.25 -8.20
CA MET A 720 3.39 -10.02 -8.39
C MET A 720 2.25 -10.18 -9.41
N LEU A 721 2.47 -10.95 -10.49
CA LEU A 721 1.42 -11.29 -11.47
C LEU A 721 0.42 -12.32 -10.94
N LEU A 722 0.86 -13.26 -10.09
CA LEU A 722 0.00 -14.28 -9.47
C LEU A 722 -0.91 -13.69 -8.39
N SER A 723 -0.42 -12.76 -7.55
CA SER A 723 -1.28 -12.04 -6.60
C SER A 723 -2.30 -11.16 -7.33
N TYR A 724 -1.95 -10.64 -8.50
CA TYR A 724 -2.83 -9.85 -9.35
C TYR A 724 -3.89 -10.72 -10.07
N TYR A 725 -3.55 -11.92 -10.53
CA TYR A 725 -4.49 -12.78 -11.27
C TYR A 725 -5.46 -13.55 -10.36
N GLU A 726 -5.03 -14.00 -9.17
CA GLU A 726 -5.95 -14.58 -8.16
C GLU A 726 -6.99 -13.57 -7.66
N SER A 727 -6.67 -12.27 -7.72
CA SER A 727 -7.59 -11.19 -7.41
C SER A 727 -8.68 -10.97 -8.48
N ILE A 728 -8.52 -11.47 -9.71
CA ILE A 728 -9.38 -11.12 -10.86
C ILE A 728 -10.24 -12.29 -11.35
N SER A 729 -9.89 -13.55 -11.06
CA SER A 729 -10.60 -14.72 -11.62
C SER A 729 -11.65 -15.33 -10.68
N THR A 730 -12.82 -14.70 -10.54
CA THR A 730 -14.05 -15.35 -10.03
C THR A 730 -15.05 -15.73 -11.12
N THR A 731 -14.75 -15.49 -12.39
CA THR A 731 -15.65 -15.80 -13.51
C THR A 731 -14.89 -16.31 -14.74
N ALA A 732 -14.53 -17.60 -14.74
CA ALA A 732 -14.46 -18.49 -15.91
C ALA A 732 -13.80 -19.82 -15.53
N ASN A 733 -14.30 -20.93 -16.09
CA ASN A 733 -13.86 -22.31 -15.88
C ASN A 733 -12.40 -22.60 -16.32
N SER A 734 -11.42 -21.98 -15.70
CA SER A 734 -9.99 -22.23 -15.94
C SER A 734 -9.28 -22.42 -14.59
N ARG A 735 -9.04 -23.68 -14.20
CA ARG A 735 -8.24 -24.00 -13.01
C ARG A 735 -6.76 -24.00 -13.39
N MET A 736 -6.01 -23.03 -12.86
CA MET A 736 -4.56 -23.09 -12.82
C MET A 736 -4.16 -23.98 -11.65
N PHE A 737 -3.50 -25.11 -11.91
CA PHE A 737 -2.91 -25.93 -10.87
C PHE A 737 -1.51 -25.40 -10.56
N ILE A 738 -1.29 -24.91 -9.33
CA ILE A 738 0.04 -24.81 -8.76
C ILE A 738 0.37 -26.21 -8.23
N LEU A 739 1.37 -26.85 -8.83
CA LEU A 739 2.01 -28.02 -8.22
C LEU A 739 3.52 -27.76 -8.13
N ALA A 740 3.94 -27.63 -6.88
CA ALA A 740 5.17 -28.12 -6.26
C ALA A 740 6.46 -28.14 -7.09
N THR A 741 7.53 -27.59 -6.47
CA THR A 741 8.89 -28.14 -6.62
C THR A 741 8.79 -29.65 -6.70
N ASP A 742 9.37 -30.29 -7.71
CA ASP A 742 9.48 -31.75 -7.73
C ASP A 742 10.27 -32.18 -6.49
N PRO A 743 9.62 -32.62 -5.39
CA PRO A 743 10.30 -32.88 -4.14
C PRO A 743 11.27 -34.04 -4.31
N SER A 744 11.02 -34.90 -5.31
CA SER A 744 11.87 -36.03 -5.65
C SER A 744 13.26 -35.63 -6.13
N LYS A 745 13.43 -34.45 -6.77
CA LYS A 745 14.75 -33.95 -7.16
C LYS A 745 15.50 -33.35 -5.98
N LYS A 746 14.84 -32.52 -5.17
CA LYS A 746 15.48 -31.95 -3.98
C LYS A 746 15.88 -33.05 -2.97
N ALA A 747 15.02 -34.07 -2.82
CA ALA A 747 15.30 -35.26 -2.00
C ALA A 747 16.45 -36.14 -2.53
N GLN A 748 16.88 -35.99 -3.79
CA GLN A 748 18.05 -36.70 -4.32
C GLN A 748 19.38 -36.09 -3.84
N LEU A 749 19.38 -34.86 -3.30
CA LEU A 749 20.56 -34.18 -2.74
C LEU A 749 20.59 -34.25 -1.21
N ASP A 750 20.96 -35.43 -0.70
CA ASP A 750 21.38 -35.59 0.69
C ASP A 750 22.69 -34.84 0.99
N TRP A 751 23.07 -34.80 2.27
CA TRP A 751 24.26 -34.09 2.71
C TRP A 751 25.54 -34.63 2.06
N ASP A 752 25.72 -35.95 2.02
CA ASP A 752 26.92 -36.57 1.42
C ASP A 752 27.11 -36.16 -0.04
N LYS A 753 26.03 -36.13 -0.83
CA LYS A 753 26.10 -35.65 -2.22
C LYS A 753 26.43 -34.16 -2.27
N ARG A 754 25.85 -33.32 -1.41
CA ARG A 754 26.17 -31.88 -1.36
C ARG A 754 27.63 -31.65 -1.02
N PHE A 755 28.16 -32.36 -0.03
CA PHE A 755 29.56 -32.29 0.38
C PHE A 755 30.49 -32.74 -0.75
N ASN A 756 30.19 -33.87 -1.40
CA ASN A 756 30.93 -34.35 -2.57
C ASN A 756 30.88 -33.38 -3.75
N ILE A 757 29.74 -32.71 -3.97
CA ILE A 757 29.58 -31.67 -4.98
C ILE A 757 30.47 -30.47 -4.67
N ILE A 758 30.46 -29.97 -3.42
CA ILE A 758 31.33 -28.88 -2.98
C ILE A 758 32.80 -29.23 -3.23
N GLY A 759 33.25 -30.40 -2.78
CA GLY A 759 34.63 -30.86 -2.98
C GLY A 759 34.98 -31.10 -4.46
N GLY A 760 34.04 -31.56 -5.28
CA GLY A 760 34.27 -31.74 -6.72
C GLY A 760 34.42 -30.42 -7.47
N ILE A 761 33.62 -29.40 -7.12
CA ILE A 761 33.77 -28.04 -7.68
C ILE A 761 35.11 -27.44 -7.24
N ALA A 762 35.50 -27.63 -5.97
CA ALA A 762 36.79 -27.13 -5.46
C ALA A 762 37.98 -27.68 -6.27
N ARG A 763 38.02 -29.00 -6.49
CA ARG A 763 39.03 -29.67 -7.33
C ARG A 763 39.02 -29.19 -8.78
N GLY A 764 37.83 -28.97 -9.34
CA GLY A 764 37.69 -28.41 -10.69
C GLY A 764 38.30 -27.01 -10.83
N LEU A 765 38.06 -26.13 -9.85
CA LEU A 765 38.65 -24.79 -9.83
C LEU A 765 40.16 -24.81 -9.54
N LEU A 766 40.61 -25.66 -8.62
CA LEU A 766 42.04 -25.85 -8.34
C LEU A 766 42.80 -26.22 -9.62
N TYR A 767 42.25 -27.15 -10.41
CA TYR A 767 42.80 -27.49 -11.71
C TYR A 767 42.87 -26.28 -12.66
N LEU A 768 41.83 -25.45 -12.75
CA LEU A 768 41.85 -24.26 -13.60
C LEU A 768 42.89 -23.23 -13.13
N HIS A 769 43.05 -23.03 -11.83
CA HIS A 769 43.94 -22.00 -11.28
C HIS A 769 45.42 -22.42 -11.26
N ARG A 770 45.71 -23.71 -11.03
CA ARG A 770 47.08 -24.18 -10.77
C ARG A 770 47.51 -25.45 -11.50
N ASP A 771 46.66 -26.47 -11.60
CA ASP A 771 47.12 -27.79 -12.08
C ASP A 771 47.00 -27.99 -13.60
N SER A 772 46.29 -27.10 -14.29
CA SER A 772 46.26 -27.07 -15.73
C SER A 772 47.46 -26.31 -16.30
N ARG A 773 47.84 -26.61 -17.54
CA ARG A 773 48.96 -25.95 -18.24
C ARG A 773 48.75 -24.43 -18.44
N LEU A 774 47.53 -23.94 -18.24
CA LEU A 774 47.12 -22.55 -18.43
C LEU A 774 46.44 -22.10 -17.15
N ARG A 775 46.87 -21.01 -16.52
CA ARG A 775 46.10 -20.43 -15.41
C ARG A 775 44.83 -19.80 -15.97
N VAL A 776 43.67 -20.38 -15.70
CA VAL A 776 42.36 -19.95 -16.25
C VAL A 776 41.48 -19.40 -15.14
N ILE A 777 40.98 -18.17 -15.31
CA ILE A 777 39.96 -17.57 -14.43
C ILE A 777 38.59 -17.66 -15.12
N HIS A 778 37.60 -18.25 -14.46
CA HIS A 778 36.29 -18.56 -15.04
C HIS A 778 35.38 -17.33 -15.19
N ARG A 779 35.32 -16.47 -14.17
CA ARG A 779 34.55 -15.19 -14.14
C ARG A 779 33.02 -15.27 -14.18
N ASP A 780 32.41 -16.46 -14.32
CA ASP A 780 30.95 -16.65 -14.30
C ASP A 780 30.54 -17.96 -13.62
N LEU A 781 31.19 -18.25 -12.49
CA LEU A 781 30.92 -19.44 -11.70
C LEU A 781 29.62 -19.24 -10.88
N LYS A 782 28.63 -20.12 -11.08
CA LYS A 782 27.31 -20.09 -10.42
C LYS A 782 26.62 -21.45 -10.47
N VAL A 783 25.58 -21.65 -9.66
CA VAL A 783 24.88 -22.96 -9.51
C VAL A 783 24.33 -23.51 -10.84
N SER A 784 23.86 -22.65 -11.74
CA SER A 784 23.34 -23.09 -13.05
C SER A 784 24.44 -23.53 -14.02
N ASN A 785 25.69 -23.19 -13.75
CA ASN A 785 26.85 -23.55 -14.56
C ASN A 785 27.56 -24.80 -14.01
N ILE A 786 27.04 -25.40 -12.93
CA ILE A 786 27.47 -26.70 -12.43
C ILE A 786 26.49 -27.76 -12.95
N LEU A 787 26.97 -28.64 -13.83
CA LEU A 787 26.20 -29.76 -14.37
C LEU A 787 26.52 -31.04 -13.60
N LEU A 788 25.56 -31.96 -13.55
CA LEU A 788 25.67 -33.23 -12.83
C LEU A 788 25.60 -34.41 -13.80
N ASP A 789 26.54 -35.34 -13.67
CA ASP A 789 26.54 -36.58 -14.45
C ASP A 789 25.59 -37.63 -13.84
N GLU A 790 25.56 -38.83 -14.42
CA GLU A 790 24.76 -39.97 -13.94
C GLU A 790 24.96 -40.28 -12.45
N ASN A 791 26.18 -40.05 -11.94
CA ASN A 791 26.60 -40.35 -10.57
C ASN A 791 26.50 -39.15 -9.62
N MET A 792 25.87 -38.04 -10.05
CA MET A 792 25.82 -36.78 -9.29
C MET A 792 27.20 -36.12 -9.10
N THR A 793 28.19 -36.44 -9.95
CA THR A 793 29.49 -35.77 -9.94
C THR A 793 29.36 -34.38 -10.56
N PRO A 794 29.87 -33.32 -9.92
CA PRO A 794 29.80 -31.97 -10.46
C PRO A 794 30.81 -31.76 -11.59
N LYS A 795 30.37 -31.08 -12.65
CA LYS A 795 31.20 -30.59 -13.74
C LYS A 795 30.95 -29.11 -14.01
N ILE A 796 32.01 -28.31 -13.96
CA ILE A 796 31.96 -26.87 -14.25
C ILE A 796 31.83 -26.67 -15.78
N SER A 797 30.95 -25.77 -16.18
CA SER A 797 30.61 -25.47 -17.58
C SER A 797 30.56 -23.97 -17.85
N ASP A 798 30.42 -23.59 -19.13
CA ASP A 798 30.21 -22.20 -19.59
C ASP A 798 31.46 -21.30 -19.50
N PHE A 799 32.49 -21.64 -20.29
CA PHE A 799 33.79 -20.96 -20.31
C PHE A 799 33.82 -19.71 -21.21
N GLY A 800 32.68 -19.23 -21.73
CA GLY A 800 32.65 -18.13 -22.70
C GLY A 800 33.31 -16.84 -22.17
N MET A 801 33.22 -16.65 -20.85
CA MET A 801 33.76 -15.48 -20.16
C MET A 801 35.17 -15.67 -19.61
N ALA A 802 35.69 -16.90 -19.66
CA ALA A 802 36.95 -17.25 -19.03
C ALA A 802 38.14 -16.53 -19.68
N ARG A 803 39.25 -16.42 -18.93
CA ARG A 803 40.48 -15.75 -19.35
C ARG A 803 41.71 -16.56 -18.95
N VAL A 804 42.66 -16.67 -19.87
CA VAL A 804 43.98 -17.25 -19.61
C VAL A 804 44.90 -16.16 -19.08
N PHE A 805 45.59 -16.43 -17.98
CA PHE A 805 46.73 -15.65 -17.52
C PHE A 805 48.01 -16.23 -18.12
N GLY A 806 48.84 -15.36 -18.71
CA GLY A 806 50.13 -15.75 -19.28
C GLY A 806 51.30 -15.41 -18.35
N GLY A 807 52.36 -16.23 -18.38
CA GLY A 807 53.57 -16.01 -17.57
C GLY A 807 53.28 -15.92 -16.07
N ASP A 808 53.90 -14.94 -15.39
CA ASP A 808 53.75 -14.72 -13.95
C ASP A 808 52.51 -13.87 -13.57
N GLN A 809 51.58 -13.65 -14.52
CA GLN A 809 50.39 -12.84 -14.26
C GLN A 809 49.50 -13.47 -13.19
N ILE A 810 49.28 -12.74 -12.08
CA ILE A 810 48.41 -13.14 -10.95
C ILE A 810 47.13 -12.31 -10.85
N ILE A 811 47.08 -11.15 -11.50
CA ILE A 811 45.96 -10.21 -11.50
C ILE A 811 45.81 -9.64 -12.93
N ALA A 812 44.57 -9.41 -13.36
CA ALA A 812 44.24 -8.73 -14.61
C ALA A 812 43.13 -7.71 -14.39
N GLU A 813 43.06 -6.71 -15.26
CA GLU A 813 42.04 -5.66 -15.24
C GLU A 813 41.26 -5.66 -16.55
N THR A 814 40.00 -5.24 -16.48
CA THR A 814 39.16 -5.11 -17.66
C THR A 814 38.14 -3.99 -17.50
N ASN A 815 38.01 -3.16 -18.54
CA ASN A 815 36.98 -2.11 -18.57
C ASN A 815 35.57 -2.68 -18.77
N ARG A 816 35.43 -3.99 -19.01
CA ARG A 816 34.15 -4.66 -19.27
C ARG A 816 33.87 -5.69 -18.18
N VAL A 817 33.26 -5.22 -17.10
CA VAL A 817 32.71 -6.07 -16.04
C VAL A 817 31.55 -6.87 -16.61
N ALA A 818 31.70 -8.19 -16.60
CA ALA A 818 30.71 -9.11 -17.14
C ALA A 818 30.73 -10.41 -16.31
N GLY A 819 29.55 -10.92 -15.95
CA GLY A 819 29.36 -12.08 -15.08
C GLY A 819 28.02 -11.99 -14.38
N THR A 820 27.68 -12.97 -13.56
CA THR A 820 26.37 -13.03 -12.88
C THR A 820 26.37 -12.20 -11.59
N PHE A 821 25.49 -11.21 -11.52
CA PHE A 821 25.32 -10.36 -10.33
C PHE A 821 24.98 -11.21 -9.10
N GLY A 822 25.62 -10.92 -7.96
CA GLY A 822 25.52 -11.70 -6.73
C GLY A 822 26.58 -12.81 -6.57
N TYR A 823 27.28 -13.21 -7.64
CA TYR A 823 28.45 -14.11 -7.57
C TYR A 823 29.76 -13.36 -7.82
N MET A 824 29.72 -12.18 -8.44
CA MET A 824 30.91 -11.38 -8.73
C MET A 824 31.53 -10.78 -7.46
N SER A 825 32.85 -10.93 -7.33
CA SER A 825 33.65 -10.35 -6.23
C SER A 825 33.64 -8.80 -6.25
N PRO A 826 33.71 -8.13 -5.09
CA PRO A 826 33.68 -6.67 -5.00
C PRO A 826 34.70 -5.94 -5.87
N GLU A 827 35.96 -6.37 -5.87
CA GLU A 827 37.03 -5.72 -6.65
C GLU A 827 36.80 -5.81 -8.17
N TYR A 828 36.16 -6.88 -8.61
CA TYR A 828 35.79 -7.07 -10.01
C TYR A 828 34.61 -6.20 -10.42
N VAL A 829 33.59 -6.08 -9.55
CA VAL A 829 32.44 -5.21 -9.79
C VAL A 829 32.84 -3.73 -9.76
N MET A 830 33.71 -3.33 -8.82
CA MET A 830 34.07 -1.93 -8.60
C MET A 830 35.15 -1.42 -9.57
N GLY A 831 36.15 -2.24 -9.88
CA GLY A 831 37.34 -1.81 -10.64
C GLY A 831 37.64 -2.65 -11.87
N GLY A 832 36.85 -3.68 -12.17
CA GLY A 832 37.15 -4.60 -13.26
C GLY A 832 38.38 -5.47 -13.01
N THR A 833 38.92 -5.48 -11.80
CA THR A 833 40.09 -6.28 -11.43
C THR A 833 39.64 -7.72 -11.12
N PHE A 834 40.26 -8.71 -11.74
CA PHE A 834 39.96 -10.12 -11.50
C PHE A 834 41.24 -10.95 -11.34
N SER A 835 41.12 -12.03 -10.55
CA SER A 835 42.20 -12.98 -10.24
C SER A 835 41.60 -14.34 -9.87
N GLU A 836 42.45 -15.31 -9.49
CA GLU A 836 41.97 -16.57 -8.88
C GLU A 836 41.04 -16.32 -7.68
N LYS A 837 41.28 -15.24 -6.93
CA LYS A 837 40.47 -14.88 -5.75
C LYS A 837 39.06 -14.38 -6.11
N SER A 838 38.83 -13.97 -7.36
CA SER A 838 37.50 -13.60 -7.84
C SER A 838 36.62 -14.83 -8.07
N ASP A 839 37.21 -15.93 -8.58
CA ASP A 839 36.53 -17.23 -8.67
C ASP A 839 36.33 -17.85 -7.28
N VAL A 840 37.29 -17.70 -6.36
CA VAL A 840 37.15 -18.13 -4.94
C VAL A 840 35.93 -17.47 -4.29
N PHE A 841 35.72 -16.16 -4.52
CA PHE A 841 34.53 -15.48 -4.02
C PHE A 841 33.24 -16.10 -4.57
N SER A 842 33.19 -16.33 -5.88
CA SER A 842 32.04 -16.97 -6.54
C SER A 842 31.77 -18.38 -5.98
N PHE A 843 32.84 -19.12 -5.65
CA PHE A 843 32.78 -20.43 -5.02
C PHE A 843 32.26 -20.38 -3.58
N GLY A 844 32.62 -19.35 -2.80
CA GLY A 844 32.05 -19.13 -1.47
C GLY A 844 30.54 -18.91 -1.48
N VAL A 845 30.05 -18.12 -2.45
CA VAL A 845 28.60 -17.94 -2.67
C VAL A 845 27.94 -19.28 -3.02
N LEU A 846 28.54 -20.07 -3.92
CA LEU A 846 28.06 -21.41 -4.29
C LEU A 846 27.93 -22.34 -3.07
N ILE A 847 28.92 -22.39 -2.18
CA ILE A 847 28.86 -23.23 -0.98
C ILE A 847 27.64 -22.88 -0.15
N LEU A 848 27.44 -21.59 0.14
CA LEU A 848 26.34 -21.15 0.98
C LEU A 848 24.96 -21.40 0.35
N GLU A 849 24.84 -21.29 -0.97
CA GLU A 849 23.63 -21.67 -1.70
C GLU A 849 23.38 -23.18 -1.69
N ILE A 850 24.43 -24.02 -1.79
CA ILE A 850 24.32 -25.48 -1.74
C ILE A 850 23.88 -25.95 -0.35
N ILE A 851 24.42 -25.35 0.72
CA ILE A 851 24.07 -25.71 2.10
C ILE A 851 22.63 -25.30 2.43
N SER A 852 22.25 -24.07 2.09
CA SER A 852 20.97 -23.49 2.48
C SER A 852 19.80 -23.83 1.54
N SER A 853 20.08 -24.24 0.30
CA SER A 853 19.11 -24.29 -0.80
C SER A 853 18.35 -22.96 -0.98
N LYS A 854 18.93 -21.82 -0.56
CA LYS A 854 18.40 -20.47 -0.74
C LYS A 854 19.28 -19.72 -1.73
N ARG A 855 18.70 -18.89 -2.60
CA ARG A 855 19.47 -18.06 -3.54
C ARG A 855 20.10 -16.90 -2.79
N ASN A 856 21.20 -16.35 -3.28
CA ASN A 856 21.88 -15.23 -2.61
C ASN A 856 20.95 -14.02 -2.36
N ASN A 857 19.96 -13.77 -3.20
CA ASN A 857 18.98 -12.69 -3.06
C ASN A 857 17.68 -13.08 -2.31
N SER A 858 17.59 -14.28 -1.73
CA SER A 858 16.37 -14.77 -1.08
C SER A 858 15.95 -13.98 0.17
N PHE A 859 16.85 -13.20 0.77
CA PHE A 859 16.62 -12.44 2.00
C PHE A 859 16.38 -10.94 1.77
N TYR A 860 16.13 -10.53 0.52
CA TYR A 860 15.99 -9.12 0.18
C TYR A 860 14.77 -8.49 0.87
N ASN A 861 15.03 -7.53 1.76
CA ASN A 861 14.04 -6.66 2.37
C ASN A 861 14.35 -5.20 1.95
N PRO A 862 13.38 -4.45 1.38
CA PRO A 862 13.56 -3.04 1.02
C PRO A 862 13.93 -2.13 2.21
N GLU A 863 13.50 -2.47 3.42
CA GLU A 863 13.73 -1.67 4.63
C GLU A 863 15.07 -2.00 5.30
N GLN A 864 15.57 -3.22 5.14
CA GLN A 864 16.89 -3.67 5.61
C GLN A 864 17.51 -4.63 4.59
N PRO A 865 18.35 -4.15 3.65
CA PRO A 865 18.90 -5.02 2.61
C PRO A 865 19.80 -6.10 3.22
N SER A 866 19.29 -7.33 3.28
CA SER A 866 20.03 -8.52 3.68
C SER A 866 20.12 -9.46 2.49
N ASN A 867 21.28 -10.06 2.27
CA ASN A 867 21.47 -11.16 1.32
C ASN A 867 21.83 -12.43 2.11
N LEU A 868 21.99 -13.56 1.40
CA LEU A 868 22.37 -14.82 2.04
C LEU A 868 23.70 -14.69 2.79
N LEU A 869 24.68 -13.97 2.23
CA LEU A 869 26.01 -13.80 2.85
C LEU A 869 25.93 -13.14 4.23
N LEU A 870 25.17 -12.05 4.32
CA LEU A 870 24.99 -11.30 5.57
C LEU A 870 24.15 -12.07 6.58
N HIS A 871 23.14 -12.81 6.12
CA HIS A 871 22.35 -13.67 6.99
C HIS A 871 23.18 -14.80 7.59
N THR A 872 23.98 -15.50 6.77
CA THR A 872 24.91 -16.52 7.23
C THR A 872 25.96 -15.94 8.19
N TRP A 873 26.50 -14.75 7.91
CA TRP A 873 27.46 -14.08 8.80
C TRP A 873 26.87 -13.77 10.19
N LYS A 874 25.61 -13.31 10.24
CA LYS A 874 24.91 -13.06 11.52
C LYS A 874 24.75 -14.34 12.32
N LEU A 875 24.24 -15.41 11.70
CA LEU A 875 24.10 -16.71 12.35
C LEU A 875 25.44 -17.28 12.83
N TRP A 876 26.50 -17.11 12.04
CA TRP A 876 27.85 -17.50 12.42
C TRP A 876 28.33 -16.80 13.69
N ASN A 877 28.17 -15.48 13.78
CA ASN A 877 28.58 -14.71 14.96
C ASN A 877 27.74 -15.03 16.21
N GLU A 878 26.51 -15.50 16.02
CA GLU A 878 25.63 -15.96 17.12
C GLU A 878 25.95 -17.39 17.59
N GLY A 879 26.92 -18.08 16.97
CA GLY A 879 27.23 -19.48 17.26
C GLY A 879 26.19 -20.46 16.70
N LYS A 880 25.42 -20.03 15.69
CA LYS A 880 24.30 -20.75 15.07
C LYS A 880 24.57 -21.07 13.60
N GLY A 881 25.83 -21.26 13.21
CA GLY A 881 26.22 -21.48 11.81
C GLY A 881 25.53 -22.70 11.17
N SER A 882 25.20 -23.71 11.97
CA SER A 882 24.45 -24.91 11.57
C SER A 882 22.98 -24.64 11.21
N GLU A 883 22.38 -23.54 11.66
CA GLU A 883 20.99 -23.15 11.30
C GLU A 883 20.85 -22.67 9.84
N VAL A 884 21.97 -22.48 9.13
CA VAL A 884 21.98 -22.12 7.70
C VAL A 884 21.50 -23.28 6.81
N VAL A 885 21.56 -24.51 7.31
CA VAL A 885 21.26 -25.73 6.55
C VAL A 885 19.81 -25.75 6.08
N ASP A 886 19.61 -26.24 4.86
CA ASP A 886 18.30 -26.51 4.28
C ASP A 886 17.46 -27.41 5.21
N GLU A 887 16.33 -26.89 5.68
CA GLU A 887 15.38 -27.58 6.57
C GLU A 887 14.97 -28.98 6.05
N ALA A 888 14.99 -29.16 4.73
CA ALA A 888 14.66 -30.44 4.09
C ALA A 888 15.67 -31.58 4.36
N LEU A 889 16.87 -31.27 4.87
CA LEU A 889 17.87 -32.25 5.25
C LEU A 889 17.61 -32.87 6.63
N GLY A 890 16.70 -32.30 7.44
CA GLY A 890 16.40 -32.78 8.80
C GLY A 890 17.67 -32.87 9.66
N ASP A 891 17.81 -33.94 10.45
CA ASP A 891 19.02 -34.21 11.26
C ASP A 891 20.04 -35.12 10.55
N LEU A 892 19.91 -35.34 9.23
CA LEU A 892 20.70 -36.31 8.46
C LEU A 892 21.97 -35.68 7.87
N TYR A 893 22.76 -34.98 8.69
CA TYR A 893 24.06 -34.42 8.32
C TYR A 893 24.99 -34.39 9.54
N SER A 894 26.31 -34.32 9.30
CA SER A 894 27.28 -34.06 10.36
C SER A 894 27.35 -32.55 10.64
N PRO A 895 26.97 -32.07 11.84
CA PRO A 895 27.04 -30.64 12.16
C PRO A 895 28.45 -30.08 12.00
N LEU A 896 29.49 -30.89 12.28
CA LEU A 896 30.89 -30.49 12.11
C LEU A 896 31.26 -30.27 10.64
N GLU A 897 30.76 -31.10 9.73
CA GLU A 897 31.00 -30.92 8.28
C GLU A 897 30.25 -29.70 7.74
N VAL A 898 29.02 -29.47 8.22
CA VAL A 898 28.24 -28.27 7.89
C VAL A 898 28.97 -27.02 8.36
N GLU A 899 29.34 -26.95 9.64
CA GLU A 899 30.03 -25.81 10.22
C GLU A 899 31.34 -25.54 9.49
N LYS A 900 32.07 -26.60 9.14
CA LYS A 900 33.27 -26.52 8.30
C LYS A 900 32.96 -25.89 6.94
N CYS A 901 31.93 -26.35 6.23
CA CYS A 901 31.59 -25.78 4.92
C CYS A 901 31.08 -24.33 5.05
N VAL A 902 30.30 -23.98 6.07
CA VAL A 902 29.87 -22.59 6.34
C VAL A 902 31.09 -21.69 6.61
N HIS A 903 32.02 -22.14 7.45
CA HIS A 903 33.28 -21.45 7.75
C HIS A 903 34.08 -21.20 6.47
N ILE A 904 34.31 -22.24 5.67
CA ILE A 904 35.03 -22.14 4.39
C ILE A 904 34.30 -21.20 3.42
N GLY A 905 32.98 -21.29 3.33
CA GLY A 905 32.15 -20.40 2.52
C GLY A 905 32.35 -18.93 2.91
N LEU A 906 32.32 -18.62 4.21
CA LEU A 906 32.57 -17.28 4.74
C LEU A 906 34.01 -16.81 4.49
N LEU A 907 35.02 -17.66 4.62
CA LEU A 907 36.41 -17.34 4.25
C LEU A 907 36.57 -17.04 2.75
N CYS A 908 35.79 -17.70 1.90
CA CYS A 908 35.83 -17.46 0.46
C CYS A 908 35.17 -16.12 0.07
N VAL A 909 34.14 -15.66 0.78
CA VAL A 909 33.41 -14.41 0.44
C VAL A 909 33.94 -13.15 1.13
N GLN A 910 35.20 -13.13 1.57
CA GLN A 910 35.79 -11.97 2.24
C GLN A 910 35.84 -10.74 1.32
N ASN A 911 35.62 -9.54 1.86
CA ASN A 911 35.62 -8.30 1.07
C ASN A 911 36.97 -8.08 0.36
N ARG A 912 38.09 -8.26 1.07
CA ARG A 912 39.44 -8.13 0.50
C ARG A 912 39.89 -9.46 -0.13
N ALA A 913 40.32 -9.42 -1.40
CA ALA A 913 40.80 -10.61 -2.11
C ALA A 913 41.97 -11.34 -1.42
N ILE A 914 42.83 -10.59 -0.71
CA ILE A 914 43.98 -11.16 0.03
C ILE A 914 43.55 -11.99 1.25
N ASP A 915 42.40 -11.67 1.85
CA ASP A 915 41.87 -12.37 3.02
C ASP A 915 41.18 -13.69 2.65
N ARG A 916 40.92 -13.92 1.35
CA ARG A 916 40.33 -15.17 0.84
C ARG A 916 41.40 -16.25 0.75
N PRO A 917 41.10 -17.53 0.99
CA PRO A 917 42.03 -18.62 0.70
C PRO A 917 42.24 -18.80 -0.81
N THR A 918 43.24 -19.58 -1.18
CA THR A 918 43.44 -20.13 -2.51
C THR A 918 42.65 -21.43 -2.66
N MET A 919 42.36 -21.87 -3.88
CA MET A 919 41.61 -23.13 -4.05
C MET A 919 42.37 -24.37 -3.54
N ALA A 920 43.71 -24.30 -3.46
CA ALA A 920 44.52 -25.37 -2.86
C ALA A 920 44.33 -25.44 -1.33
N GLU A 921 44.28 -24.28 -0.67
CA GLU A 921 43.98 -24.20 0.77
C GLU A 921 42.53 -24.61 1.05
N VAL A 922 41.59 -24.22 0.19
CA VAL A 922 40.18 -24.65 0.29
C VAL A 922 40.05 -26.17 0.18
N ASP A 923 40.70 -26.79 -0.82
CA ASP A 923 40.68 -28.24 -0.99
C ASP A 923 41.30 -28.95 0.23
N LEU A 924 42.42 -28.43 0.75
CA LEU A 924 43.03 -28.93 1.99
C LEU A 924 42.09 -28.78 3.21
N MET A 925 41.41 -27.65 3.35
CA MET A 925 40.46 -27.39 4.45
C MET A 925 39.24 -28.33 4.39
N LEU A 926 38.82 -28.75 3.19
CA LEU A 926 37.72 -29.70 3.00
C LEU A 926 38.11 -31.12 3.39
N ILE A 927 39.36 -31.54 3.12
CA ILE A 927 39.82 -32.92 3.38
C ILE A 927 40.50 -33.12 4.74
N SER A 928 40.89 -32.06 5.45
CA SER A 928 41.62 -32.13 6.71
C SER A 928 40.98 -31.33 7.84
N GLU A 929 41.25 -31.74 9.09
CA GLU A 929 40.91 -31.00 10.31
C GLU A 929 42.06 -30.10 10.75
N THR A 930 42.43 -29.16 9.88
CA THR A 930 43.45 -28.14 10.18
C THR A 930 42.82 -26.93 10.89
N ASP A 931 43.60 -26.25 11.74
CA ASP A 931 43.19 -24.97 12.33
C ASP A 931 42.95 -23.93 11.23
N ARG A 932 41.80 -23.25 11.28
CA ARG A 932 41.35 -22.30 10.24
C ARG A 932 41.30 -20.88 10.81
N PRO A 933 41.69 -19.84 10.05
CA PRO A 933 41.52 -18.46 10.49
C PRO A 933 40.04 -18.13 10.66
N SER A 934 39.70 -17.26 11.61
CA SER A 934 38.33 -16.78 11.77
C SER A 934 37.93 -15.91 10.57
N PRO A 935 36.76 -16.13 9.95
CA PRO A 935 36.26 -15.27 8.88
C PRO A 935 35.94 -13.87 9.42
N LYS A 936 36.05 -12.85 8.56
CA LYS A 936 35.58 -11.48 8.85
C LYS A 936 34.26 -11.23 8.11
N GLU A 937 33.66 -10.07 8.38
CA GLU A 937 32.39 -9.69 7.78
C GLU A 937 32.47 -9.64 6.24
N PRO A 938 31.55 -10.33 5.52
CA PRO A 938 31.48 -10.29 4.06
C PRO A 938 31.01 -8.91 3.55
N PRO A 939 31.27 -8.57 2.28
CA PRO A 939 30.92 -7.26 1.73
C PRO A 939 29.41 -7.01 1.68
N TYR A 940 29.00 -5.80 2.01
CA TYR A 940 27.65 -5.30 1.78
C TYR A 940 27.42 -5.06 0.28
N THR A 941 26.68 -5.94 -0.39
CA THR A 941 26.29 -5.71 -1.78
C THR A 941 25.12 -4.72 -1.81
N PHE A 942 25.40 -3.46 -2.13
CA PHE A 942 24.35 -2.45 -2.38
C PHE A 942 23.42 -2.90 -3.53
N PRO A 943 22.10 -2.63 -3.46
CA PRO A 943 21.30 -2.53 -4.67
C PRO A 943 21.86 -1.39 -5.52
N ALA A 944 21.90 -1.55 -6.84
CA ALA A 944 22.26 -0.50 -7.78
C ALA A 944 21.23 0.66 -7.71
N SER A 945 21.40 1.57 -6.76
CA SER A 945 20.74 2.87 -6.73
C SER A 945 21.55 3.87 -5.90
N SER A 946 22.68 4.32 -6.45
CA SER A 946 23.26 5.65 -6.17
C SER A 946 24.28 5.97 -7.26
N VAL A 947 23.78 6.38 -8.42
CA VAL A 947 24.60 7.11 -9.37
C VAL A 947 24.97 8.43 -8.68
N ARG A 948 26.28 8.64 -8.52
CA ARG A 948 26.87 9.91 -8.09
C ARG A 948 26.28 11.03 -8.95
N SER A 949 25.76 12.07 -8.30
CA SER A 949 25.41 13.32 -8.96
C SER A 949 26.67 13.92 -9.60
N GLY A 950 26.67 14.05 -10.93
CA GLY A 950 27.66 14.84 -11.67
C GLY A 950 28.72 14.05 -12.44
N SER A 951 28.31 13.23 -13.41
CA SER A 951 29.03 12.99 -14.68
C SER A 951 28.15 12.12 -15.59
N ASP A 952 28.13 12.40 -16.88
CA ASP A 952 27.28 11.81 -17.92
C ASP A 952 27.05 10.28 -17.80
N PRO A 953 25.87 9.76 -18.20
CA PRO A 953 25.62 8.33 -18.21
C PRO A 953 26.67 7.64 -19.09
N ILE A 954 27.47 6.75 -18.51
CA ILE A 954 28.38 5.89 -19.24
C ILE A 954 27.53 5.01 -20.16
N CYS A 955 27.42 5.49 -21.39
CA CYS A 955 26.98 4.73 -22.55
C CYS A 955 28.01 3.61 -22.75
N CYS A 956 27.60 2.34 -22.65
CA CYS A 956 28.47 1.25 -23.12
C CYS A 956 28.51 1.30 -24.65
N SER A 957 29.52 2.01 -25.13
CA SER A 957 29.95 2.23 -26.49
C SER A 957 30.51 0.97 -27.15
N SER A 958 30.79 1.09 -28.45
CA SER A 958 31.38 0.04 -29.29
C SER A 958 32.79 -0.34 -28.81
N ASN A 959 33.10 -1.64 -28.78
CA ASN A 959 34.40 -2.19 -28.41
C ASN A 959 35.47 -1.91 -29.49
N ASP A 960 36.63 -1.43 -29.06
CA ASP A 960 37.92 -1.68 -29.72
C ASP A 960 38.75 -2.68 -28.89
N ILE A 961 39.58 -3.46 -29.58
CA ILE A 961 40.23 -4.72 -29.15
C ILE A 961 41.58 -4.46 -28.46
N THR A 962 41.95 -5.29 -27.48
CA THR A 962 43.36 -5.56 -27.10
C THR A 962 43.70 -7.02 -27.36
N PHE A 963 44.63 -7.29 -28.28
CA PHE A 963 45.18 -8.62 -28.55
C PHE A 963 46.37 -8.88 -27.60
N THR A 964 46.37 -9.98 -26.87
CA THR A 964 47.59 -10.51 -26.25
C THR A 964 48.15 -11.58 -27.17
N ALA A 965 49.31 -11.34 -27.76
CA ALA A 965 50.03 -12.34 -28.53
C ALA A 965 50.58 -13.42 -27.57
N LEU A 966 50.36 -14.69 -27.91
CA LEU A 966 50.97 -15.83 -27.24
C LEU A 966 52.33 -16.09 -27.91
N GLU A 967 53.43 -15.70 -27.27
CA GLU A 967 54.75 -16.24 -27.60
C GLU A 967 54.94 -17.57 -26.85
N GLY A 968 55.24 -18.62 -27.60
CA GLY A 968 55.45 -19.97 -27.07
C GLY A 968 56.78 -20.09 -26.31
N ARG A 969 56.79 -20.97 -25.30
CA ARG A 969 57.97 -21.75 -24.97
C ARG A 969 57.74 -23.17 -25.44
#